data_AF-A0A7J9WGH1-F1
#
_entry.id   AF-A0A7J9WGH1-F1
#
_cell.length_a   1.000
_cell.length_b   1.000
_cell.length_c   1.000
_cell.angle_alpha   90.00
_cell.angle_beta   90.00
_cell.angle_gamma   90.00
#
_symmetry.space_group_name_H-M   'P 1'
#
loop_
_entity.id
_entity.type
_entity.pdbx_description
1 polymer ?
#
loop_
_entity_poly.entity_id
_entity_poly.type
_entity_poly.pdbx_seq_one_letter_code
_entity_poly.pdbx_strand_id
1 'polypeptide(L)'
;QIAAGLSDRFGLLTGGLRGAPARQQRLEASLDWSYNLLDDAQRLALARLSAFAGSFELDAAEEVVGGEGIDGDDVLDLVAALVEQSMVQVVERHGRARYRLLETIRVYARQRLSELDDLDRVRGRHLEFHVGLAGRAQEGLQGPQPEPWATRLAADLDDLRAAMDWAAETGDLRGLAGITEPIVRFWFERGLSREVHRRLHDAAEVPGAPDDERVRALITAAALALAGSEPASAYRSASKAVDASRAADVGGALAVAVGQRAFSGALSGLSTSEQVDADVEEAVQHVQRYGDAPTHAYVLAFAGAALLHIRSIDGGCRMFEQAVEVCEATDLAFQLPAAHAPLGLWPVWSGRLDQTRRHARRTVELSRQVGRPGWAACGLTGLGAAAVLQGDHGQAQDWLSKARAVVRRHGLEGTQYDMFVRPWLALSAYVSGDLETARTAAEGTVRTGRGGGNRWDQAVGEWLLGMVARSQERHDDARTHLEASRALSTDPRLPHPLGRSLLGLAELALEDGEIDEAWELAHEGLEVLDDYGDRVGAAAVLEAIADLAVALGEPERSLRLLAASQRFHTDTGIARFPSQADRFDRVRDTARAAVDPPDATACWEAGGELSLADAVAYARRGRGERQRPQIGWASLTPVERDVVRLVAEGHTNAEIGQRLFISVNTVKKHLTHVYARVDVDGRADLAAQVARRDL
;
A
#
# COMPACT_ATOMS: atom_id res chain seq x y z
N GLN A 1 -0.28 -3.74 32.25
CA GLN A 1 0.53 -4.01 33.45
C GLN A 1 2.03 -3.72 33.26
N ILE A 2 2.67 -4.12 32.14
CA ILE A 2 4.09 -3.77 31.86
C ILE A 2 4.27 -2.25 31.57
N ALA A 3 3.32 -1.60 30.90
CA ALA A 3 3.36 -0.16 30.61
C ALA A 3 3.27 0.73 31.86
N ALA A 4 2.45 0.35 32.84
CA ALA A 4 2.36 1.06 34.12
C ALA A 4 3.63 0.91 34.98
N GLY A 5 4.41 -0.16 34.78
CA GLY A 5 5.71 -0.36 35.44
C GLY A 5 6.87 0.42 34.80
N LEU A 6 6.68 1.00 33.61
CA LEU A 6 7.72 1.83 32.96
C LEU A 6 7.65 3.30 33.37
N SER A 7 6.50 3.78 33.84
CA SER A 7 6.32 5.11 34.42
C SER A 7 6.92 5.23 35.82
N ASP A 8 7.11 4.10 36.51
CA ASP A 8 7.71 4.00 37.84
C ASP A 8 9.15 3.46 37.79
N ARG A 9 9.97 4.02 36.89
CA ARG A 9 11.39 3.62 36.74
C ARG A 9 12.20 3.86 38.01
N PHE A 10 11.85 4.87 38.82
CA PHE A 10 12.49 5.06 40.12
C PHE A 10 11.93 4.08 41.15
N GLY A 11 10.62 3.83 41.30
CA GLY A 11 10.13 2.81 42.24
C GLY A 11 10.63 1.38 41.97
N LEU A 12 10.97 1.07 40.71
CA LEU A 12 11.70 -0.15 40.32
C LEU A 12 13.23 -0.08 40.53
N LEU A 13 13.82 1.11 40.56
CA LEU A 13 15.26 1.37 40.82
C LEU A 13 15.56 1.93 42.23
N THR A 14 14.58 2.14 43.08
CA THR A 14 14.71 2.60 44.48
C THR A 14 13.75 1.89 45.41
N GLY A 15 12.95 0.94 44.90
CA GLY A 15 12.24 -0.05 45.70
C GLY A 15 11.12 0.56 46.54
N GLY A 16 9.93 0.66 45.94
CA GLY A 16 8.67 0.66 46.67
C GLY A 16 8.47 -0.68 47.39
N LEU A 17 9.18 -0.87 48.51
CA LEU A 17 9.00 -1.86 49.59
C LEU A 17 10.17 -1.59 50.55
N ARG A 18 9.87 -1.29 51.83
CA ARG A 18 10.85 -0.96 52.90
C ARG A 18 12.05 -1.93 52.88
N GLY A 19 13.12 -1.60 52.15
CA GLY A 19 14.25 -2.51 51.91
C GLY A 19 15.03 -2.30 50.61
N ALA A 20 15.17 -1.06 50.12
CA ALA A 20 15.98 -0.76 48.94
C ALA A 20 17.47 -1.14 49.16
N PRO A 21 18.15 -1.83 48.21
CA PRO A 21 19.54 -2.25 48.37
C PRO A 21 20.51 -1.06 48.57
N ALA A 22 21.50 -1.24 49.46
CA ALA A 22 22.45 -0.20 49.94
C ALA A 22 23.25 0.59 48.86
N ARG A 23 23.19 0.18 47.59
CA ARG A 23 23.74 0.94 46.46
C ARG A 23 22.84 2.11 46.04
N GLN A 24 21.52 1.93 46.09
CA GLN A 24 20.53 2.92 45.64
C GLN A 24 20.39 4.06 46.66
N GLN A 25 20.38 3.76 47.96
CA GLN A 25 20.44 4.77 49.04
C GLN A 25 21.70 5.65 48.95
N ARG A 26 22.83 5.08 48.51
CA ARG A 26 24.08 5.84 48.31
C ARG A 26 24.02 6.78 47.11
N LEU A 27 23.30 6.41 46.05
CA LEU A 27 23.10 7.26 44.88
C LEU A 27 22.17 8.43 45.21
N GLU A 28 21.06 8.14 45.89
CA GLU A 28 20.08 9.16 46.33
C GLU A 28 20.70 10.14 47.32
N ALA A 29 21.44 9.67 48.32
CA ALA A 29 22.17 10.54 49.25
C ALA A 29 23.23 11.41 48.56
N SER A 30 23.86 10.91 47.49
CA SER A 30 24.81 11.70 46.69
C SER A 30 24.12 12.76 45.84
N LEU A 31 22.92 12.47 45.32
CA LEU A 31 22.09 13.44 44.60
C LEU A 31 21.54 14.49 45.56
N ASP A 32 21.06 14.10 46.74
CA ASP A 32 20.62 15.01 47.80
C ASP A 32 21.74 15.97 48.21
N TRP A 33 22.96 15.47 48.40
CA TRP A 33 24.10 16.33 48.72
C TRP A 33 24.37 17.35 47.62
N SER A 34 24.41 16.91 46.37
CA SER A 34 24.65 17.80 45.22
C SER A 34 23.50 18.80 45.04
N TYR A 35 22.26 18.38 45.26
CA TYR A 35 21.06 19.22 45.17
C TYR A 35 20.98 20.25 46.29
N ASN A 36 21.40 19.89 47.51
CA ASN A 36 21.40 20.81 48.64
C ASN A 36 22.44 21.94 48.51
N LEU A 37 23.42 21.81 47.62
CA LEU A 37 24.38 22.87 47.29
C LEU A 37 23.81 23.93 46.32
N LEU A 38 22.69 23.62 45.65
CA LEU A 38 22.01 24.56 44.78
C LEU A 38 21.26 25.61 45.62
N ASP A 39 21.26 26.86 45.14
CA ASP A 39 20.35 27.89 45.64
C ASP A 39 18.91 27.67 45.16
N ASP A 40 17.96 28.46 45.67
CA ASP A 40 16.54 28.26 45.38
C ASP A 40 16.20 28.47 43.90
N ALA A 41 16.86 29.40 43.22
CA ALA A 41 16.64 29.66 41.79
C ALA A 41 17.21 28.51 40.93
N GLN A 42 18.39 28.00 41.29
CA GLN A 42 19.01 26.83 40.65
C GLN A 42 18.19 25.55 40.87
N ARG A 43 17.62 25.35 42.06
CA ARG A 43 16.72 24.21 42.35
C ARG A 43 15.45 24.28 41.52
N LEU A 44 14.82 25.46 41.46
CA LEU A 44 13.64 25.69 40.63
C LEU A 44 13.95 25.49 39.14
N ALA A 45 15.08 26.01 38.66
CA ALA A 45 15.52 25.82 37.27
C ALA A 45 15.73 24.33 36.94
N LEU A 46 16.46 23.60 37.80
CA LEU A 46 16.70 22.17 37.63
C LEU A 46 15.38 21.38 37.63
N ALA A 47 14.45 21.74 38.51
CA ALA A 47 13.12 21.14 38.58
C ALA A 47 12.31 21.39 37.30
N ARG A 48 12.28 22.62 36.77
CA ARG A 48 11.60 22.93 35.50
C ARG A 48 12.25 22.24 34.30
N LEU A 49 13.58 22.21 34.24
CA LEU A 49 14.35 21.52 33.20
C LEU A 49 14.05 20.00 33.15
N SER A 50 13.54 19.41 34.24
CA SER A 50 13.12 18.01 34.24
C SER A 50 11.97 17.69 33.26
N ALA A 51 11.27 18.70 32.75
CA ALA A 51 10.27 18.57 31.70
C ALA A 51 10.87 18.10 30.36
N PHE A 52 12.15 18.40 30.10
CA PHE A 52 12.83 17.93 28.90
C PHE A 52 13.18 16.45 29.00
N ALA A 53 12.69 15.63 28.08
CA ALA A 53 12.98 14.21 27.99
C ALA A 53 14.33 13.93 27.32
N GLY A 54 14.74 14.81 26.39
CA GLY A 54 15.97 14.70 25.62
C GLY A 54 17.01 15.74 25.99
N SER A 55 17.84 16.08 25.00
CA SER A 55 18.67 17.28 25.07
C SER A 55 17.89 18.49 24.57
N PHE A 56 18.20 19.69 25.03
CA PHE A 56 17.53 20.92 24.63
C PHE A 56 18.54 22.01 24.22
N GLU A 57 18.09 22.99 23.45
CA GLU A 57 18.85 24.22 23.17
C GLU A 57 18.38 25.31 24.15
N LEU A 58 19.16 26.39 24.25
CA LEU A 58 18.92 27.46 25.22
C LEU A 58 17.56 28.16 25.00
N ASP A 59 17.16 28.37 23.75
CA ASP A 59 15.85 28.93 23.37
C ASP A 59 14.68 28.16 23.99
N ALA A 60 14.78 26.83 24.03
CA ALA A 60 13.79 25.96 24.65
C ALA A 60 13.81 26.12 26.18
N ALA A 61 15.01 26.19 26.78
CA ALA A 61 15.14 26.39 28.22
C ALA A 61 14.54 27.72 28.65
N GLU A 62 14.81 28.81 27.94
CA GLU A 62 14.27 30.15 28.24
C GLU A 62 12.73 30.13 28.28
N GLU A 63 12.11 29.51 27.27
CA GLU A 63 10.64 29.43 27.15
C GLU A 63 9.99 28.49 28.17
N VAL A 64 10.65 27.40 28.57
CA VAL A 64 10.06 26.41 29.49
C VAL A 64 10.38 26.71 30.96
N VAL A 65 11.58 27.25 31.23
CA VAL A 65 12.08 27.50 32.59
C VAL A 65 11.74 28.92 33.07
N GLY A 66 11.71 29.90 32.18
CA GLY A 66 11.38 31.28 32.53
C GLY A 66 9.96 31.42 33.09
N GLY A 67 9.69 32.45 33.89
CA GLY A 67 8.37 32.74 34.46
C GLY A 67 8.45 33.15 35.92
N GLU A 68 7.41 32.85 36.70
CA GLU A 68 7.40 33.21 38.13
C GLU A 68 8.62 32.61 38.85
N GLY A 69 9.40 33.46 39.52
CA GLY A 69 10.62 33.07 40.25
C GLY A 69 11.91 32.97 39.42
N ILE A 70 11.86 33.01 38.09
CA ILE A 70 13.05 33.01 37.20
C ILE A 70 12.80 33.94 36.01
N ASP A 71 13.54 35.05 35.92
CA ASP A 71 13.48 35.90 34.73
C ASP A 71 14.06 35.14 33.52
N GLY A 72 13.52 35.38 32.32
CA GLY A 72 13.98 34.73 31.10
C GLY A 72 15.46 35.02 30.82
N ASP A 73 15.90 36.25 31.12
CA ASP A 73 17.28 36.69 30.93
C ASP A 73 18.27 35.96 31.88
N ASP A 74 17.80 35.45 33.02
CA ASP A 74 18.62 34.74 34.01
C ASP A 74 18.82 33.24 33.67
N VAL A 75 18.04 32.68 32.72
CA VAL A 75 18.03 31.24 32.44
C VAL A 75 19.39 30.74 31.95
N LEU A 76 20.10 31.54 31.13
CA LEU A 76 21.44 31.18 30.66
C LEU A 76 22.43 31.01 31.82
N ASP A 77 22.45 31.97 32.74
CA ASP A 77 23.35 31.96 33.90
C ASP A 77 23.02 30.78 34.84
N LEU A 78 21.72 30.49 35.03
CA LEU A 78 21.27 29.33 35.80
C LEU A 78 21.67 28.00 35.15
N VAL A 79 21.52 27.86 33.82
CA VAL A 79 21.96 26.66 33.11
C VAL A 79 23.49 26.52 33.17
N ALA A 80 24.23 27.61 33.04
CA ALA A 80 25.69 27.60 33.16
C ALA A 80 26.15 27.15 34.56
N ALA A 81 25.53 27.68 35.61
CA ALA A 81 25.80 27.26 36.99
C ALA A 81 25.47 25.77 37.23
N LEU A 82 24.36 25.28 36.68
CA LEU A 82 24.01 23.86 36.75
C LEU A 82 24.99 22.96 35.99
N VAL A 83 25.62 23.47 34.91
CA VAL A 83 26.71 22.78 34.21
C VAL A 83 27.97 22.74 35.06
N GLU A 84 28.37 23.85 35.69
CA GLU A 84 29.52 23.89 36.60
C GLU A 84 29.36 22.90 37.77
N GLN A 85 28.13 22.76 38.27
CA GLN A 85 27.79 21.80 39.32
C GLN A 85 27.51 20.37 38.81
N SER A 86 27.74 20.10 37.51
CA SER A 86 27.53 18.79 36.87
C SER A 86 26.10 18.25 36.97
N MET A 87 25.11 19.12 37.25
CA MET A 87 23.68 18.77 37.23
C MET A 87 23.12 18.72 35.81
N VAL A 88 23.70 19.52 34.91
CA VAL A 88 23.40 19.57 33.47
C VAL A 88 24.68 19.29 32.69
N GLN A 89 24.58 18.55 31.59
CA GLN A 89 25.71 18.26 30.71
C GLN A 89 25.60 19.05 29.41
N VAL A 90 26.72 19.56 28.92
CA VAL A 90 26.82 20.13 27.58
C VAL A 90 27.06 19.01 26.57
N VAL A 91 26.21 18.94 25.56
CA VAL A 91 26.30 18.03 24.42
C VAL A 91 26.47 18.88 23.18
N GLU A 92 27.66 18.90 22.60
CA GLU A 92 27.87 19.58 21.32
C GLU A 92 27.37 18.68 20.19
N ARG A 93 26.43 19.20 19.38
CA ARG A 93 25.92 18.47 18.22
C ARG A 93 25.81 19.40 17.02
N HIS A 94 26.50 19.06 15.94
CA HIS A 94 26.48 19.82 14.69
C HIS A 94 26.81 21.32 14.85
N GLY A 95 27.75 21.66 15.74
CA GLY A 95 28.20 23.05 15.97
C GLY A 95 27.22 23.91 16.77
N ARG A 96 26.21 23.32 17.41
CA ARG A 96 25.33 23.99 18.37
C ARG A 96 25.50 23.38 19.76
N ALA A 97 25.55 24.25 20.77
CA ALA A 97 25.55 23.84 22.17
C ALA A 97 24.15 23.37 22.56
N ARG A 98 24.05 22.13 23.04
CA ARG A 98 22.85 21.58 23.63
C ARG A 98 23.13 21.17 25.05
N TYR A 99 22.08 21.08 25.85
CA TYR A 99 22.15 20.74 27.26
C TYR A 99 21.32 19.49 27.52
N ARG A 100 21.73 18.66 28.48
CA ARG A 100 21.00 17.43 28.83
C ARG A 100 21.13 17.13 30.31
N LEU A 101 20.04 16.72 30.94
CA LEU A 101 20.07 16.12 32.27
C LEU A 101 20.42 14.64 32.15
N LEU A 102 21.28 14.14 33.02
CA LEU A 102 21.40 12.69 33.21
C LEU A 102 20.05 12.14 33.68
N GLU A 103 19.65 10.98 33.16
CA GLU A 103 18.32 10.39 33.42
C GLU A 103 18.02 10.30 34.93
N THR A 104 19.01 9.96 35.75
CA THR A 104 18.87 9.90 37.21
C THR A 104 18.60 11.26 37.84
N ILE A 105 19.25 12.32 37.36
CA ILE A 105 19.06 13.70 37.83
C ILE A 105 17.70 14.22 37.36
N ARG A 106 17.33 13.94 36.11
CA ARG A 106 16.04 14.31 35.53
C ARG A 106 14.88 13.74 36.33
N VAL A 107 14.92 12.44 36.64
CA VAL A 107 13.88 11.78 37.45
C VAL A 107 13.82 12.35 38.86
N TYR A 108 14.97 12.60 39.49
CA TYR A 108 15.02 13.22 40.82
C TYR A 108 14.45 14.65 40.80
N ALA A 109 14.88 15.48 39.86
CA ALA A 109 14.40 16.86 39.70
C ALA A 109 12.89 16.91 39.38
N ARG A 110 12.38 15.93 38.64
CA ARG A 110 10.94 15.79 38.34
C ARG A 110 10.10 15.52 39.59
N GLN A 111 10.61 14.74 40.55
CA GLN A 111 9.94 14.52 41.83
C GLN A 111 9.92 15.79 42.68
N ARG A 112 10.98 16.61 42.61
CA ARG A 112 11.04 17.91 43.29
C ARG A 112 10.18 18.99 42.64
N LEU A 113 9.85 18.85 41.36
CA LEU A 113 9.04 19.84 40.64
C LEU A 113 7.69 20.09 41.31
N SER A 114 6.99 19.04 41.76
CA SER A 114 5.70 19.22 42.47
C SER A 114 5.80 19.92 43.83
N GLU A 115 7.00 20.01 44.41
CA GLU A 115 7.25 20.72 45.67
C GLU A 115 7.55 22.21 45.44
N LEU A 116 8.07 22.55 44.26
CA LEU A 116 8.60 23.88 43.92
C LEU A 116 7.71 24.65 42.95
N ASP A 117 6.89 23.95 42.16
CA ASP A 117 6.08 24.55 41.10
C ASP A 117 4.90 23.66 40.66
N ASP A 118 4.05 24.22 39.80
CA ASP A 118 2.98 23.50 39.13
C ASP A 118 3.50 22.67 37.95
N LEU A 119 3.42 21.35 38.10
CA LEU A 119 3.81 20.36 37.10
C LEU A 119 3.09 20.57 35.75
N ASP A 120 1.79 20.85 35.80
CA ASP A 120 0.94 20.92 34.61
C ASP A 120 1.26 22.20 33.82
N ARG A 121 1.49 23.30 34.53
CA ARG A 121 1.96 24.57 33.96
C ARG A 121 3.29 24.40 33.21
N VAL A 122 4.27 23.73 33.82
CA VAL A 122 5.60 23.55 33.19
C VAL A 122 5.52 22.62 31.98
N ARG A 123 4.76 21.51 32.07
CA ARG A 123 4.53 20.64 30.90
C ARG A 123 3.73 21.33 29.79
N GLY A 124 2.78 22.20 30.16
CA GLY A 124 2.03 23.04 29.22
C GLY A 124 2.94 23.96 28.42
N ARG A 125 3.86 24.69 29.08
CA ARG A 125 4.87 25.52 28.40
C ARG A 125 5.79 24.70 27.49
N HIS A 126 6.18 23.50 27.92
CA HIS A 126 6.96 22.59 27.07
C HIS A 126 6.19 22.17 25.81
N LEU A 127 4.91 21.85 25.94
CA LEU A 127 4.04 21.57 24.79
C LEU A 127 3.90 22.79 23.87
N GLU A 128 3.60 23.97 24.41
CA GLU A 128 3.46 25.23 23.66
C GLU A 128 4.74 25.56 22.87
N PHE A 129 5.92 25.41 23.49
CA PHE A 129 7.20 25.59 22.82
C PHE A 129 7.33 24.66 21.61
N HIS A 130 7.01 23.36 21.77
CA HIS A 130 7.15 22.38 20.70
C HIS A 130 6.09 22.54 19.59
N VAL A 131 4.88 23.00 19.92
CA VAL A 131 3.88 23.43 18.93
C VAL A 131 4.44 24.61 18.12
N GLY A 132 5.01 25.61 18.80
CA GLY A 132 5.65 26.76 18.14
C GLY A 132 6.85 26.35 17.28
N LEU A 133 7.67 25.41 17.75
CA LEU A 133 8.80 24.87 16.99
C LEU A 133 8.33 24.14 15.73
N ALA A 134 7.30 23.29 15.83
CA ALA A 134 6.71 22.60 14.69
C ALA A 134 6.15 23.59 13.65
N GLY A 135 5.45 24.64 14.11
CA GLY A 135 4.96 25.71 13.26
C GLY A 135 6.08 26.43 12.49
N ARG A 136 7.15 26.85 13.17
CA ARG A 136 8.31 27.48 12.51
C ARG A 136 9.05 26.51 11.56
N ALA A 137 9.09 25.23 11.91
CA ALA A 137 9.74 24.21 11.10
C ALA A 137 8.97 23.89 9.80
N GLN A 138 7.66 24.16 9.74
CA GLN A 138 6.84 23.85 8.56
C GLN A 138 7.41 24.47 7.28
N GLU A 139 7.63 25.79 7.27
CA GLU A 139 8.19 26.49 6.11
C GLU A 139 9.62 26.04 5.83
N GLY A 140 10.40 25.85 6.89
CA GLY A 140 11.78 25.40 6.80
C GLY A 140 11.97 24.02 6.18
N LEU A 141 11.09 23.07 6.53
CA LEU A 141 11.04 21.73 5.95
C LEU A 141 10.52 21.74 4.50
N GLN A 142 9.75 22.75 4.09
CA GLN A 142 9.25 22.88 2.71
C GLN A 142 10.17 23.73 1.82
N GLY A 143 11.07 24.50 2.42
CA GLY A 143 12.02 25.37 1.75
C GLY A 143 13.24 24.66 1.12
N PRO A 144 14.17 25.43 0.53
CA PRO A 144 15.30 24.90 -0.25
C PRO A 144 16.39 24.23 0.60
N GLN A 145 16.39 24.41 1.93
CA GLN A 145 17.36 23.84 2.86
C GLN A 145 16.64 23.21 4.06
N PRO A 146 16.01 22.04 3.90
CA PRO A 146 15.29 21.36 4.99
C PRO A 146 16.21 20.75 6.05
N GLU A 147 17.49 20.52 5.75
CA GLU A 147 18.42 19.77 6.62
C GLU A 147 18.58 20.35 8.02
N PRO A 148 18.75 21.67 8.24
CA PRO A 148 18.89 22.22 9.59
C PRO A 148 17.66 21.97 10.46
N TRP A 149 16.46 22.09 9.88
CA TRP A 149 15.20 21.81 10.57
C TRP A 149 15.04 20.32 10.86
N ALA A 150 15.33 19.46 9.88
CA ALA A 150 15.29 18.01 10.08
C ALA A 150 16.30 17.54 11.15
N THR A 151 17.46 18.20 11.25
CA THR A 151 18.46 17.95 12.30
C THR A 151 17.98 18.42 13.67
N ARG A 152 17.39 19.62 13.75
CA ARG A 152 16.80 20.16 14.99
C ARG A 152 15.69 19.26 15.52
N LEU A 153 14.68 18.96 14.70
CA LEU A 153 13.55 18.09 15.07
C LEU A 153 14.02 16.68 15.47
N ALA A 154 15.06 16.14 14.82
CA ALA A 154 15.63 14.86 15.21
C ALA A 154 16.40 14.89 16.53
N ALA A 155 16.96 16.04 16.91
CA ALA A 155 17.58 16.21 18.22
C ALA A 155 16.53 16.40 19.33
N ASP A 156 15.37 16.96 18.98
CA ASP A 156 14.24 17.22 19.88
C ASP A 156 13.21 16.06 19.87
N LEU A 157 13.51 14.92 19.24
CA LEU A 157 12.52 13.85 19.03
C LEU A 157 11.93 13.30 20.34
N ASP A 158 12.76 13.12 21.36
CA ASP A 158 12.29 12.63 22.67
C ASP A 158 11.39 13.67 23.36
N ASP A 159 11.67 14.95 23.15
CA ASP A 159 10.87 16.06 23.67
C ASP A 159 9.55 16.24 22.89
N LEU A 160 9.57 16.12 21.56
CA LEU A 160 8.36 16.07 20.75
C LEU A 160 7.46 14.91 21.18
N ARG A 161 8.05 13.74 21.50
CA ARG A 161 7.31 12.60 22.03
C ARG A 161 6.66 12.91 23.37
N ALA A 162 7.43 13.48 24.31
CA ALA A 162 6.94 13.84 25.64
C ALA A 162 5.84 14.90 25.60
N ALA A 163 5.96 15.89 24.70
CA ALA A 163 4.94 16.91 24.48
C ALA A 163 3.65 16.30 23.91
N MET A 164 3.75 15.43 22.91
CA MET A 164 2.58 14.71 22.37
C MET A 164 1.93 13.78 23.42
N ASP A 165 2.74 13.10 24.25
CA ASP A 165 2.22 12.26 25.34
C ASP A 165 1.48 13.11 26.38
N TRP A 166 2.00 14.30 26.71
CA TRP A 166 1.31 15.25 27.60
C TRP A 166 0.00 15.77 27.01
N ALA A 167 0.00 16.13 25.73
CA ALA A 167 -1.21 16.56 25.03
C ALA A 167 -2.28 15.46 25.04
N ALA A 168 -1.89 14.20 24.83
CA ALA A 168 -2.80 13.06 24.93
C ALA A 168 -3.31 12.81 26.36
N GLU A 169 -2.45 12.92 27.37
CA GLU A 169 -2.81 12.78 28.80
C GLU A 169 -3.83 13.82 29.25
N THR A 170 -3.74 15.05 28.75
CA THR A 170 -4.60 16.19 29.11
C THR A 170 -5.82 16.35 28.20
N GLY A 171 -5.92 15.55 27.13
CA GLY A 171 -6.99 15.69 26.13
C GLY A 171 -6.84 16.92 25.22
N ASP A 172 -5.64 17.53 25.16
CA ASP A 172 -5.35 18.66 24.27
C ASP A 172 -5.09 18.18 22.84
N LEU A 173 -6.17 17.86 22.13
CA LEU A 173 -6.11 17.41 20.74
C LEU A 173 -5.52 18.50 19.81
N ARG A 174 -5.76 19.77 20.14
CA ARG A 174 -5.23 20.92 19.39
C ARG A 174 -3.71 21.01 19.50
N GLY A 175 -3.15 20.87 20.70
CA GLY A 175 -1.71 20.83 20.92
C GLY A 175 -1.06 19.64 20.21
N LEU A 176 -1.70 18.46 20.26
CA LEU A 176 -1.25 17.27 19.54
C LEU A 176 -1.25 17.49 18.02
N ALA A 177 -2.32 18.02 17.45
CA ALA A 177 -2.41 18.38 16.03
C ALA A 177 -1.36 19.45 15.65
N GLY A 178 -1.14 20.43 16.53
CA GLY A 178 -0.16 21.50 16.37
C GLY A 178 1.29 21.01 16.29
N ILE A 179 1.63 19.87 16.90
CA ILE A 179 2.93 19.21 16.71
C ILE A 179 2.93 18.34 15.45
N THR A 180 1.84 17.63 15.17
CA THR A 180 1.87 16.53 14.20
C THR A 180 1.68 16.98 12.76
N GLU A 181 0.79 17.95 12.50
CA GLU A 181 0.44 18.42 11.15
C GLU A 181 1.54 19.26 10.48
N PRO A 182 2.11 20.30 11.13
CA PRO A 182 3.06 21.20 10.47
C PRO A 182 4.33 20.51 9.98
N ILE A 183 4.75 19.46 10.69
CA ILE A 183 5.97 18.69 10.40
C ILE A 183 5.65 17.26 9.92
N VAL A 184 4.50 17.05 9.28
CA VAL A 184 4.09 15.75 8.68
C VAL A 184 5.18 15.12 7.80
N ARG A 185 5.93 15.96 7.06
CA ARG A 185 7.08 15.54 6.24
C ARG A 185 8.17 14.86 7.08
N PHE A 186 8.49 15.41 8.25
CA PHE A 186 9.51 14.87 9.13
C PHE A 186 9.12 13.47 9.64
N TRP A 187 7.87 13.29 10.06
CA TRP A 187 7.37 11.98 10.51
C TRP A 187 7.46 10.93 9.41
N PHE A 188 7.11 11.34 8.18
CA PHE A 188 7.20 10.48 7.01
C PHE A 188 8.64 10.05 6.71
N GLU A 189 9.57 11.01 6.57
CA GLU A 189 10.97 10.75 6.22
C GLU A 189 11.73 9.97 7.31
N ARG A 190 11.26 10.01 8.56
CA ARG A 190 11.83 9.24 9.68
C ARG A 190 11.17 7.87 9.89
N GLY A 191 10.17 7.50 9.10
CA GLY A 191 9.43 6.24 9.29
C GLY A 191 8.58 6.22 10.57
N LEU A 192 8.21 7.39 11.09
CA LEU A 192 7.45 7.56 12.33
C LEU A 192 5.94 7.72 12.10
N SER A 193 5.47 7.66 10.85
CA SER A 193 4.05 7.87 10.51
C SER A 193 3.10 6.95 11.28
N ARG A 194 3.49 5.70 11.57
CA ARG A 194 2.68 4.74 12.34
C ARG A 194 2.53 5.12 13.81
N GLU A 195 3.59 5.65 14.40
CA GLU A 195 3.58 6.11 15.79
C GLU A 195 2.65 7.32 15.93
N VAL A 196 2.84 8.31 15.05
CA VAL A 196 2.07 9.55 15.07
C VAL A 196 0.61 9.32 14.73
N HIS A 197 0.33 8.48 13.73
CA HIS A 197 -1.02 8.03 13.39
C HIS A 197 -1.76 7.51 14.63
N ARG A 198 -1.15 6.59 15.37
CA ARG A 198 -1.78 5.95 16.52
C ARG A 198 -2.10 6.96 17.63
N ARG A 199 -1.15 7.85 17.93
CA ARG A 199 -1.34 8.92 18.92
C ARG A 199 -2.52 9.83 18.57
N LEU A 200 -2.59 10.28 17.31
CA LEU A 200 -3.71 11.11 16.83
C LEU A 200 -5.04 10.34 16.84
N HIS A 201 -5.04 9.08 16.38
CA HIS A 201 -6.24 8.25 16.38
C HIS A 201 -6.79 8.06 17.78
N ASP A 202 -5.94 7.65 18.73
CA ASP A 202 -6.35 7.36 20.10
C ASP A 202 -6.81 8.64 20.83
N ALA A 203 -6.13 9.76 20.62
CA ALA A 203 -6.52 11.04 21.22
C ALA A 203 -7.87 11.56 20.68
N ALA A 204 -8.17 11.34 19.39
CA ALA A 204 -9.44 11.72 18.78
C ALA A 204 -10.63 10.84 19.25
N GLU A 205 -10.37 9.72 19.92
CA GLU A 205 -11.40 8.87 20.52
C GLU A 205 -11.78 9.27 21.94
N VAL A 206 -10.98 10.13 22.59
CA VAL A 206 -11.27 10.60 23.94
C VAL A 206 -12.48 11.54 23.89
N PRO A 207 -13.56 11.25 24.65
CA PRO A 207 -14.73 12.12 24.68
C PRO A 207 -14.38 13.52 25.20
N GLY A 208 -14.96 14.55 24.59
CA GLY A 208 -14.84 15.95 25.06
C GLY A 208 -14.06 16.87 24.13
N ALA A 209 -13.35 16.34 23.13
CA ALA A 209 -12.76 17.16 22.07
C ALA A 209 -13.85 17.80 21.19
N PRO A 210 -13.67 19.06 20.73
CA PRO A 210 -14.55 19.67 19.72
C PRO A 210 -14.61 18.82 18.44
N ASP A 211 -15.78 18.75 17.81
CA ASP A 211 -16.00 17.88 16.65
C ASP A 211 -15.11 18.23 15.46
N ASP A 212 -14.84 19.51 15.22
CA ASP A 212 -13.97 19.98 14.14
C ASP A 212 -12.51 19.55 14.36
N GLU A 213 -12.01 19.66 15.59
CA GLU A 213 -10.68 19.19 15.95
C GLU A 213 -10.55 17.67 15.82
N ARG A 214 -11.59 16.95 16.26
CA ARG A 214 -11.68 15.49 16.14
C ARG A 214 -11.68 15.03 14.69
N VAL A 215 -12.49 15.65 13.83
CA VAL A 215 -12.55 15.35 12.39
C VAL A 215 -11.18 15.57 11.74
N ARG A 216 -10.55 16.72 11.99
CA ARG A 216 -9.23 17.05 11.44
C ARG A 216 -8.17 16.04 11.89
N ALA A 217 -8.12 15.71 13.18
CA ALA A 217 -7.16 14.73 13.71
C ALA A 217 -7.33 13.34 13.07
N LEU A 218 -8.57 12.89 12.85
CA LEU A 218 -8.84 11.59 12.20
C LEU A 218 -8.46 11.58 10.72
N ILE A 219 -8.66 12.69 9.98
CA ILE A 219 -8.21 12.85 8.59
C ILE A 219 -6.68 12.82 8.49
N THR A 220 -5.99 13.54 9.38
CA THR A 220 -4.53 13.54 9.48
C THR A 220 -4.01 12.15 9.84
N ALA A 221 -4.65 11.48 10.80
CA ALA A 221 -4.31 10.10 11.16
C ALA A 221 -4.48 9.15 9.96
N ALA A 222 -5.57 9.24 9.20
CA ALA A 222 -5.79 8.42 8.02
C ALA A 222 -4.71 8.63 6.94
N ALA A 223 -4.31 9.90 6.69
CA ALA A 223 -3.25 10.23 5.75
C ALA A 223 -1.89 9.64 6.18
N LEU A 224 -1.53 9.75 7.46
CA LEU A 224 -0.30 9.18 8.01
C LEU A 224 -0.28 7.65 7.94
N ALA A 225 -1.41 6.98 8.19
CA ALA A 225 -1.50 5.52 8.03
C ALA A 225 -1.33 5.07 6.59
N LEU A 226 -1.94 5.77 5.61
CA LEU A 226 -1.70 5.50 4.19
C LEU A 226 -0.22 5.68 3.83
N ALA A 227 0.40 6.75 4.32
CA ALA A 227 1.81 7.02 4.08
C ALA A 227 2.73 5.94 4.69
N GLY A 228 2.37 5.38 5.85
CA GLY A 228 3.05 4.28 6.53
C GLY A 228 2.74 2.87 6.00
N SER A 229 2.03 2.76 4.87
CA SER A 229 1.55 1.51 4.28
C SER A 229 0.69 0.66 5.22
N GLU A 230 -0.24 1.29 5.95
CA GLU A 230 -1.22 0.62 6.83
C GLU A 230 -2.66 0.94 6.40
N PRO A 231 -3.11 0.45 5.22
CA PRO A 231 -4.44 0.79 4.70
C PRO A 231 -5.59 0.41 5.65
N ALA A 232 -5.47 -0.66 6.43
CA ALA A 232 -6.51 -1.02 7.40
C ALA A 232 -6.64 0.01 8.54
N SER A 233 -5.52 0.56 9.00
CA SER A 233 -5.49 1.62 10.03
C SER A 233 -6.02 2.95 9.47
N ALA A 234 -5.66 3.24 8.21
CA ALA A 234 -6.20 4.38 7.48
C ALA A 234 -7.71 4.29 7.32
N TYR A 235 -8.22 3.12 6.90
CA TYR A 235 -9.65 2.87 6.74
C TYR A 235 -10.44 3.09 8.03
N ARG A 236 -9.92 2.59 9.16
CA ARG A 236 -10.55 2.81 10.48
C ARG A 236 -10.61 4.29 10.83
N SER A 237 -9.54 5.04 10.60
CA SER A 237 -9.51 6.49 10.92
C SER A 237 -10.41 7.29 9.98
N ALA A 238 -10.35 7.00 8.68
CA ALA A 238 -11.19 7.62 7.67
C ALA A 238 -12.68 7.34 7.92
N SER A 239 -13.05 6.12 8.30
CA SER A 239 -14.44 5.77 8.63
C SER A 239 -14.97 6.59 9.79
N LYS A 240 -14.19 6.73 10.87
CA LYS A 240 -14.57 7.57 12.00
C LYS A 240 -14.60 9.06 11.63
N ALA A 241 -13.70 9.51 10.77
CA ALA A 241 -13.73 10.87 10.23
C ALA A 241 -15.00 11.14 9.43
N VAL A 242 -15.47 10.18 8.63
CA VAL A 242 -16.75 10.27 7.90
C VAL A 242 -17.92 10.41 8.87
N ASP A 243 -17.99 9.53 9.88
CA ASP A 243 -19.07 9.55 10.87
C ASP A 243 -19.09 10.87 11.66
N ALA A 244 -17.92 11.33 12.11
CA ALA A 244 -17.78 12.61 12.81
C ALA A 244 -18.11 13.82 11.91
N SER A 245 -17.66 13.81 10.65
CA SER A 245 -17.95 14.91 9.70
C SER A 245 -19.44 15.02 9.39
N ARG A 246 -20.14 13.87 9.29
CA ARG A 246 -21.60 13.83 9.11
C ARG A 246 -22.35 14.35 10.32
N ALA A 247 -21.89 14.01 11.53
CA ALA A 247 -22.49 14.51 12.76
C ALA A 247 -22.31 16.03 12.93
N ALA A 248 -21.18 16.56 12.50
CA ALA A 248 -20.82 17.96 12.64
C ALA A 248 -21.22 18.86 11.44
N ASP A 249 -21.77 18.29 10.36
CA ASP A 249 -22.13 18.98 9.11
C ASP A 249 -20.97 19.74 8.44
N VAL A 250 -19.76 19.14 8.45
CA VAL A 250 -18.54 19.75 7.89
C VAL A 250 -18.25 19.20 6.49
N GLY A 251 -18.86 19.80 5.46
CA GLY A 251 -18.88 19.26 4.09
C GLY A 251 -17.51 19.07 3.40
N GLY A 252 -16.55 19.98 3.60
CA GLY A 252 -15.22 19.87 2.99
C GLY A 252 -14.38 18.74 3.61
N ALA A 253 -14.43 18.59 4.94
CA ALA A 253 -13.75 17.52 5.65
C ALA A 253 -14.37 16.15 5.34
N LEU A 254 -15.70 16.08 5.16
CA LEU A 254 -16.40 14.88 4.72
C LEU A 254 -15.85 14.39 3.37
N ALA A 255 -15.67 15.27 2.37
CA ALA A 255 -15.15 14.88 1.06
C ALA A 255 -13.77 14.19 1.16
N VAL A 256 -12.87 14.74 1.98
CA VAL A 256 -11.54 14.17 2.21
C VAL A 256 -11.64 12.82 2.92
N ALA A 257 -12.43 12.74 3.99
CA ALA A 257 -12.59 11.52 4.78
C ALA A 257 -13.17 10.38 3.94
N VAL A 258 -14.19 10.66 3.12
CA VAL A 258 -14.80 9.66 2.22
C VAL A 258 -13.80 9.23 1.15
N GLY A 259 -13.05 10.15 0.53
CA GLY A 259 -12.01 9.80 -0.44
C GLY A 259 -10.91 8.90 0.15
N GLN A 260 -10.46 9.22 1.36
CA GLN A 260 -9.51 8.38 2.09
C GLN A 260 -10.09 7.01 2.43
N ARG A 261 -11.37 6.93 2.81
CA ARG A 261 -12.06 5.68 3.11
C ARG A 261 -12.17 4.79 1.87
N ALA A 262 -12.55 5.36 0.72
CA ALA A 262 -12.60 4.65 -0.55
C ALA A 262 -11.26 3.98 -0.88
N PHE A 263 -10.18 4.78 -0.88
CA PHE A 263 -8.86 4.30 -1.28
C PHE A 263 -8.29 3.28 -0.29
N SER A 264 -8.37 3.57 1.01
CA SER A 264 -7.86 2.65 2.05
C SER A 264 -8.71 1.39 2.20
N GLY A 265 -10.02 1.48 1.98
CA GLY A 265 -10.96 0.36 1.95
C GLY A 265 -10.65 -0.61 0.81
N ALA A 266 -10.37 -0.08 -0.38
CA ALA A 266 -9.91 -0.85 -1.54
C ALA A 266 -8.63 -1.64 -1.25
N LEU A 267 -7.61 -0.99 -0.67
CA LEU A 267 -6.31 -1.62 -0.40
C LEU A 267 -6.35 -2.63 0.76
N SER A 268 -7.13 -2.35 1.80
CA SER A 268 -7.24 -3.21 2.99
C SER A 268 -8.21 -4.38 2.80
N GLY A 269 -9.15 -4.24 1.86
CA GLY A 269 -10.28 -5.14 1.69
C GLY A 269 -11.31 -5.11 2.81
N LEU A 270 -11.39 -3.97 3.52
CA LEU A 270 -12.43 -3.71 4.52
C LEU A 270 -13.69 -3.06 3.93
N SER A 271 -13.68 -2.81 2.62
CA SER A 271 -14.84 -2.33 1.85
C SER A 271 -15.09 -3.24 0.66
N THR A 272 -16.36 -3.42 0.31
CA THR A 272 -16.75 -4.07 -0.96
C THR A 272 -16.52 -3.13 -2.14
N SER A 273 -16.50 -3.67 -3.35
CA SER A 273 -16.38 -2.86 -4.57
C SER A 273 -17.49 -1.80 -4.69
N GLU A 274 -18.72 -2.15 -4.31
CA GLU A 274 -19.87 -1.25 -4.33
C GLU A 274 -19.72 -0.09 -3.33
N GLN A 275 -19.20 -0.36 -2.13
CA GLN A 275 -18.92 0.67 -1.13
C GLN A 275 -17.83 1.64 -1.59
N VAL A 276 -16.77 1.12 -2.22
CA VAL A 276 -15.70 1.97 -2.75
C VAL A 276 -16.23 2.86 -3.88
N ASP A 277 -17.02 2.32 -4.81
CA ASP A 277 -17.64 3.11 -5.90
C ASP A 277 -18.56 4.21 -5.34
N ALA A 278 -19.39 3.89 -4.34
CA ALA A 278 -20.25 4.86 -3.68
C ALA A 278 -19.46 5.97 -2.96
N ASP A 279 -18.38 5.61 -2.25
CA ASP A 279 -17.53 6.59 -1.58
C ASP A 279 -16.81 7.49 -2.60
N VAL A 280 -16.34 6.95 -3.73
CA VAL A 280 -15.73 7.76 -4.80
C VAL A 280 -16.73 8.80 -5.33
N GLU A 281 -17.97 8.36 -5.62
CA GLU A 281 -19.02 9.25 -6.11
C GLU A 281 -19.38 10.33 -5.08
N GLU A 282 -19.58 9.96 -3.81
CA GLU A 282 -19.87 10.89 -2.71
C GLU A 282 -18.74 11.92 -2.54
N ALA A 283 -17.47 11.47 -2.51
CA ALA A 283 -16.32 12.36 -2.33
C ALA A 283 -16.22 13.41 -3.45
N VAL A 284 -16.38 12.99 -4.72
CA VAL A 284 -16.31 13.90 -5.87
C VAL A 284 -17.48 14.90 -5.87
N GLN A 285 -18.70 14.46 -5.54
CA GLN A 285 -19.85 15.36 -5.45
C GLN A 285 -19.68 16.41 -4.35
N HIS A 286 -19.17 16.01 -3.17
CA HIS A 286 -18.97 16.93 -2.05
C HIS A 286 -17.88 17.96 -2.34
N VAL A 287 -16.75 17.54 -2.95
CA VAL A 287 -15.65 18.46 -3.18
C VAL A 287 -15.96 19.54 -4.23
N GLN A 288 -16.78 19.21 -5.23
CA GLN A 288 -17.29 20.19 -6.20
C GLN A 288 -18.14 21.29 -5.55
N ARG A 289 -18.74 21.00 -4.39
CA ARG A 289 -19.66 21.91 -3.71
C ARG A 289 -19.01 22.72 -2.57
N TYR A 290 -17.97 22.19 -1.93
CA TYR A 290 -17.45 22.73 -0.67
C TYR A 290 -15.92 22.80 -0.54
N GLY A 291 -15.15 22.37 -1.54
CA GLY A 291 -13.69 22.27 -1.44
C GLY A 291 -12.94 23.53 -1.87
N ASP A 292 -11.93 23.94 -1.08
CA ASP A 292 -10.84 24.77 -1.60
C ASP A 292 -9.99 23.99 -2.62
N ALA A 293 -9.12 24.68 -3.36
CA ALA A 293 -8.31 24.05 -4.40
C ALA A 293 -7.38 22.91 -3.89
N PRO A 294 -6.65 23.06 -2.76
CA PRO A 294 -5.92 21.96 -2.15
C PRO A 294 -6.78 20.72 -1.87
N THR A 295 -7.94 20.92 -1.26
CA THR A 295 -8.90 19.86 -0.93
C THR A 295 -9.41 19.19 -2.20
N HIS A 296 -9.73 19.98 -3.23
CA HIS A 296 -10.17 19.48 -4.53
C HIS A 296 -9.13 18.59 -5.20
N ALA A 297 -7.88 19.04 -5.29
CA ALA A 297 -6.80 18.22 -5.83
C ALA A 297 -6.60 16.91 -5.04
N TYR A 298 -6.73 16.97 -3.71
CA TYR A 298 -6.52 15.81 -2.84
C TYR A 298 -7.64 14.76 -2.96
N VAL A 299 -8.90 15.20 -3.00
CA VAL A 299 -10.04 14.31 -3.21
C VAL A 299 -10.00 13.65 -4.58
N LEU A 300 -9.68 14.41 -5.63
CA LEU A 300 -9.49 13.87 -6.98
C LEU A 300 -8.35 12.83 -7.01
N ALA A 301 -7.25 13.08 -6.30
CA ALA A 301 -6.16 12.12 -6.21
C ALA A 301 -6.57 10.81 -5.52
N PHE A 302 -7.35 10.86 -4.43
CA PHE A 302 -7.84 9.63 -3.79
C PHE A 302 -8.90 8.90 -4.60
N ALA A 303 -9.86 9.63 -5.19
CA ALA A 303 -10.84 9.07 -6.10
C ALA A 303 -10.15 8.38 -7.29
N GLY A 304 -9.17 9.06 -7.89
CA GLY A 304 -8.34 8.51 -8.95
C GLY A 304 -7.60 7.25 -8.51
N ALA A 305 -6.96 7.28 -7.33
CA ALA A 305 -6.26 6.13 -6.79
C ALA A 305 -7.19 4.94 -6.54
N ALA A 306 -8.37 5.14 -5.95
CA ALA A 306 -9.35 4.10 -5.75
C ALA A 306 -9.80 3.48 -7.09
N LEU A 307 -10.18 4.31 -8.06
CA LEU A 307 -10.59 3.86 -9.40
C LEU A 307 -9.49 3.08 -10.13
N LEU A 308 -8.24 3.53 -10.04
CA LEU A 308 -7.09 2.81 -10.60
C LEU A 308 -6.92 1.42 -10.01
N HIS A 309 -7.32 1.18 -8.75
CA HIS A 309 -7.13 -0.13 -8.12
C HIS A 309 -8.31 -1.07 -8.29
N ILE A 310 -9.55 -0.54 -8.31
CA ILE A 310 -10.76 -1.36 -8.26
C ILE A 310 -11.59 -1.37 -9.54
N ARG A 311 -11.40 -0.38 -10.43
CA ARG A 311 -12.39 -0.11 -11.50
C ARG A 311 -11.83 0.06 -12.90
N SER A 312 -11.03 1.10 -13.13
CA SER A 312 -10.66 1.51 -14.50
C SER A 312 -9.40 2.35 -14.53
N ILE A 313 -8.47 2.00 -15.41
CA ILE A 313 -7.28 2.82 -15.66
C ILE A 313 -7.68 4.19 -16.22
N ASP A 314 -8.59 4.23 -17.19
CA ASP A 314 -9.03 5.49 -17.81
C ASP A 314 -9.82 6.37 -16.84
N GLY A 315 -10.72 5.78 -16.04
CA GLY A 315 -11.45 6.49 -15.00
C GLY A 315 -10.52 7.13 -13.98
N GLY A 316 -9.55 6.37 -13.48
CA GLY A 316 -8.56 6.88 -12.54
C GLY A 316 -7.65 7.96 -13.14
N CYS A 317 -7.19 7.78 -14.39
CA CYS A 317 -6.37 8.77 -15.08
C CYS A 317 -7.10 10.11 -15.25
N ARG A 318 -8.39 10.10 -15.61
CA ARG A 318 -9.17 11.34 -15.73
C ARG A 318 -9.21 12.13 -14.42
N MET A 319 -9.36 11.46 -13.28
CA MET A 319 -9.33 12.14 -11.97
C MET A 319 -7.96 12.76 -11.67
N PHE A 320 -6.87 12.05 -11.99
CA PHE A 320 -5.53 12.60 -11.83
C PHE A 320 -5.21 13.74 -12.80
N GLU A 321 -5.69 13.69 -14.04
CA GLU A 321 -5.57 14.79 -14.99
C GLU A 321 -6.28 16.05 -14.46
N GLN A 322 -7.50 15.91 -13.92
CA GLN A 322 -8.19 17.02 -13.24
C GLN A 322 -7.43 17.50 -12.00
N ALA A 323 -6.83 16.61 -11.21
CA ALA A 323 -6.02 17.00 -10.06
C ALA A 323 -4.77 17.82 -10.48
N VAL A 324 -4.14 17.45 -11.60
CA VAL A 324 -3.04 18.22 -12.22
C VAL A 324 -3.52 19.61 -12.63
N GLU A 325 -4.66 19.71 -13.34
CA GLU A 325 -5.22 20.99 -13.77
C GLU A 325 -5.51 21.92 -12.58
N VAL A 326 -6.11 21.39 -11.50
CA VAL A 326 -6.35 22.16 -10.27
C VAL A 326 -5.02 22.63 -9.66
N CYS A 327 -4.03 21.74 -9.57
CA CYS A 327 -2.73 22.09 -9.00
C CYS A 327 -2.01 23.17 -9.80
N GLU A 328 -2.02 23.10 -11.13
CA GLU A 328 -1.39 24.09 -12.00
C GLU A 328 -2.12 25.43 -11.97
N ALA A 329 -3.46 25.41 -12.00
CA ALA A 329 -4.27 26.62 -11.97
C ALA A 329 -4.16 27.40 -10.64
N THR A 330 -3.75 26.75 -9.56
CA THR A 330 -3.70 27.34 -8.21
C THR A 330 -2.31 27.31 -7.56
N ASP A 331 -1.28 27.01 -8.34
CA ASP A 331 0.14 26.97 -7.93
C ASP A 331 0.43 26.04 -6.73
N LEU A 332 -0.23 24.87 -6.71
CA LEU A 332 -0.07 23.85 -5.67
C LEU A 332 1.16 22.98 -5.95
N ALA A 333 2.35 23.60 -5.97
CA ALA A 333 3.61 22.95 -6.31
C ALA A 333 3.90 21.70 -5.45
N PHE A 334 3.46 21.68 -4.19
CA PHE A 334 3.69 20.54 -3.28
C PHE A 334 2.86 19.30 -3.62
N GLN A 335 1.61 19.47 -4.07
CA GLN A 335 0.71 18.38 -4.48
C GLN A 335 0.98 17.90 -5.92
N LEU A 336 1.42 18.80 -6.80
CA LEU A 336 1.55 18.54 -8.24
C LEU A 336 2.36 17.27 -8.60
N PRO A 337 3.50 16.93 -7.96
CA PRO A 337 4.19 15.68 -8.25
C PRO A 337 3.34 14.43 -7.95
N ALA A 338 2.54 14.46 -6.88
CA ALA A 338 1.68 13.34 -6.50
C ALA A 338 0.52 13.16 -7.49
N ALA A 339 0.03 14.25 -8.10
CA ALA A 339 -1.00 14.18 -9.14
C ALA A 339 -0.46 13.62 -10.46
N HIS A 340 0.78 13.95 -10.83
CA HIS A 340 1.41 13.39 -12.04
C HIS A 340 1.88 11.94 -11.90
N ALA A 341 2.30 11.51 -10.71
CA ALA A 341 2.99 10.23 -10.54
C ALA A 341 2.17 9.02 -11.03
N PRO A 342 0.86 8.88 -10.73
CA PRO A 342 0.06 7.75 -11.23
C PRO A 342 -0.13 7.77 -12.75
N LEU A 343 -0.28 8.95 -13.36
CA LEU A 343 -0.28 9.12 -14.83
C LEU A 343 1.06 8.71 -15.46
N GLY A 344 2.14 8.84 -14.70
CA GLY A 344 3.48 8.43 -15.07
C GLY A 344 3.76 6.94 -14.90
N LEU A 345 2.83 6.12 -14.37
CA LEU A 345 3.10 4.71 -14.10
C LEU A 345 1.97 3.76 -14.54
N TRP A 346 0.70 4.04 -14.22
CA TRP A 346 -0.41 3.12 -14.52
C TRP A 346 -0.76 2.95 -16.01
N PRO A 347 -0.77 4.03 -16.84
CA PRO A 347 -1.16 3.92 -18.25
C PRO A 347 -0.30 3.00 -19.13
N VAL A 348 0.85 2.54 -18.61
CA VAL A 348 1.71 1.55 -19.29
C VAL A 348 0.92 0.29 -19.64
N TRP A 349 0.02 -0.15 -18.75
CA TRP A 349 -0.82 -1.32 -18.96
C TRP A 349 -1.91 -1.11 -20.02
N SER A 350 -2.31 0.13 -20.28
CA SER A 350 -3.18 0.48 -21.41
C SER A 350 -2.41 0.75 -22.71
N GLY A 351 -1.10 0.53 -22.71
CA GLY A 351 -0.21 0.77 -23.86
C GLY A 351 0.05 2.24 -24.20
N ARG A 352 -0.23 3.17 -23.28
CA ARG A 352 -0.03 4.62 -23.49
C ARG A 352 1.36 5.08 -23.07
N LEU A 353 2.39 4.44 -23.63
CA LEU A 353 3.79 4.61 -23.19
C LEU A 353 4.30 6.06 -23.30
N ASP A 354 3.88 6.82 -24.31
CA ASP A 354 4.31 8.22 -24.46
C ASP A 354 3.68 9.14 -23.41
N GLN A 355 2.40 8.93 -23.09
CA GLN A 355 1.75 9.62 -21.98
C GLN A 355 2.48 9.31 -20.66
N THR A 356 2.75 8.03 -20.40
CA THR A 356 3.53 7.59 -19.24
C THR A 356 4.86 8.32 -19.15
N ARG A 357 5.68 8.31 -20.21
CA ARG A 357 7.02 8.95 -20.18
C ARG A 357 6.95 10.44 -19.92
N ARG A 358 5.97 11.15 -20.49
CA ARG A 358 5.78 12.59 -20.27
C ARG A 358 5.50 12.88 -18.80
N HIS A 359 4.51 12.22 -18.21
CA HIS A 359 4.16 12.43 -16.80
C HIS A 359 5.24 11.92 -15.84
N ALA A 360 5.91 10.82 -16.17
CA ALA A 360 7.03 10.28 -15.41
C ALA A 360 8.20 11.27 -15.31
N ARG A 361 8.62 11.86 -16.44
CA ARG A 361 9.66 12.91 -16.45
C ARG A 361 9.24 14.14 -15.66
N ARG A 362 7.99 14.57 -15.85
CA ARG A 362 7.44 15.73 -15.12
C ARG A 362 7.40 15.48 -13.60
N THR A 363 7.02 14.27 -13.19
CA THR A 363 7.05 13.84 -11.79
C THR A 363 8.47 13.94 -11.20
N VAL A 364 9.48 13.44 -11.91
CA VAL A 364 10.89 13.50 -11.45
C VAL A 364 11.37 14.94 -11.32
N GLU A 365 11.06 15.79 -12.30
CA GLU A 365 11.44 17.21 -12.30
C GLU A 365 10.81 17.94 -11.11
N LEU A 366 9.48 17.88 -10.98
CA LEU A 366 8.73 18.56 -9.92
C LEU A 366 9.14 18.06 -8.53
N SER A 367 9.29 16.74 -8.37
CA SER A 367 9.68 16.14 -7.10
C SER A 367 11.04 16.63 -6.60
N ARG A 368 11.97 16.95 -7.52
CA ARG A 368 13.27 17.54 -7.15
C ARG A 368 13.12 18.99 -6.68
N GLN A 369 12.22 19.75 -7.30
CA GLN A 369 11.98 21.16 -6.95
C GLN A 369 11.40 21.29 -5.53
N VAL A 370 10.46 20.42 -5.16
CA VAL A 370 9.79 20.46 -3.84
C VAL A 370 10.35 19.47 -2.82
N GLY A 371 11.47 18.81 -3.13
CA GLY A 371 12.13 17.89 -2.20
C GLY A 371 11.30 16.66 -1.80
N ARG A 372 10.55 16.04 -2.73
CA ARG A 372 9.74 14.82 -2.49
C ARG A 372 10.35 13.59 -3.17
N PRO A 373 11.41 12.98 -2.62
CA PRO A 373 12.14 11.90 -3.28
C PRO A 373 11.30 10.65 -3.57
N GLY A 374 10.27 10.36 -2.77
CA GLY A 374 9.37 9.23 -3.00
C GLY A 374 8.64 9.30 -4.35
N TRP A 375 8.13 10.48 -4.72
CA TRP A 375 7.49 10.68 -6.02
C TRP A 375 8.50 10.66 -7.17
N ALA A 376 9.73 11.14 -6.95
CA ALA A 376 10.80 10.98 -7.92
C ALA A 376 11.09 9.50 -8.21
N ALA A 377 11.09 8.64 -7.17
CA ALA A 377 11.23 7.20 -7.35
C ALA A 377 10.08 6.63 -8.19
N CYS A 378 8.82 7.02 -7.94
CA CYS A 378 7.67 6.62 -8.73
C CYS A 378 7.79 7.03 -10.21
N GLY A 379 8.19 8.27 -10.50
CA GLY A 379 8.43 8.73 -11.87
C GLY A 379 9.57 7.97 -12.57
N LEU A 380 10.67 7.68 -11.87
CA LEU A 380 11.75 6.84 -12.40
C LEU A 380 11.27 5.42 -12.71
N THR A 381 10.44 4.83 -11.82
CA THR A 381 9.78 3.54 -12.09
C THR A 381 8.94 3.61 -13.35
N GLY A 382 8.17 4.68 -13.57
CA GLY A 382 7.38 4.87 -14.80
C GLY A 382 8.18 4.76 -16.09
N LEU A 383 9.38 5.38 -16.10
CA LEU A 383 10.32 5.27 -17.22
C LEU A 383 10.87 3.84 -17.36
N GLY A 384 11.20 3.20 -16.24
CA GLY A 384 11.64 1.81 -16.21
C GLY A 384 10.56 0.84 -16.71
N ALA A 385 9.32 1.01 -16.27
CA ALA A 385 8.15 0.22 -16.66
C ALA A 385 7.90 0.30 -18.17
N ALA A 386 7.96 1.50 -18.74
CA ALA A 386 7.83 1.68 -20.18
C ALA A 386 8.97 0.99 -20.95
N ALA A 387 10.20 1.00 -20.43
CA ALA A 387 11.34 0.29 -21.03
C ALA A 387 11.21 -1.24 -20.90
N VAL A 388 10.77 -1.75 -19.74
CA VAL A 388 10.46 -3.18 -19.53
C VAL A 388 9.45 -3.67 -20.57
N LEU A 389 8.35 -2.95 -20.74
CA LEU A 389 7.32 -3.33 -21.71
C LEU A 389 7.78 -3.22 -23.16
N GLN A 390 8.81 -2.44 -23.47
CA GLN A 390 9.41 -2.39 -24.82
C GLN A 390 10.51 -3.43 -25.06
N GLY A 391 10.89 -4.19 -24.04
CA GLY A 391 12.03 -5.10 -24.10
C GLY A 391 13.40 -4.39 -24.09
N ASP A 392 13.47 -3.10 -23.73
CA ASP A 392 14.74 -2.40 -23.57
C ASP A 392 15.30 -2.66 -22.17
N HIS A 393 15.94 -3.82 -22.01
CA HIS A 393 16.49 -4.29 -20.73
C HIS A 393 17.54 -3.31 -20.15
N GLY A 394 18.34 -2.67 -21.01
CA GLY A 394 19.38 -1.73 -20.58
C GLY A 394 18.79 -0.47 -19.96
N GLN A 395 17.82 0.17 -20.64
CA GLN A 395 17.13 1.33 -20.08
C GLN A 395 16.27 0.98 -18.88
N ALA A 396 15.61 -0.19 -18.89
CA ALA A 396 14.83 -0.67 -17.75
C ALA A 396 15.70 -0.77 -16.49
N GLN A 397 16.86 -1.44 -16.60
CA GLN A 397 17.79 -1.59 -15.49
C GLN A 397 18.35 -0.25 -14.99
N ASP A 398 18.69 0.67 -15.91
CA ASP A 398 19.18 2.00 -15.55
C ASP A 398 18.13 2.81 -14.76
N TRP A 399 16.90 2.91 -15.27
CA TRP A 399 15.83 3.65 -14.59
C TRP A 399 15.42 3.04 -13.25
N LEU A 400 15.23 1.71 -13.20
CA LEU A 400 14.81 1.03 -11.97
C LEU A 400 15.92 1.02 -10.91
N SER A 401 17.19 0.96 -11.31
CA SER A 401 18.32 1.08 -10.36
C SER A 401 18.39 2.48 -9.74
N LYS A 402 18.12 3.54 -10.52
CA LYS A 402 17.98 4.92 -10.02
C LYS A 402 16.80 5.05 -9.06
N ALA A 403 15.64 4.49 -9.40
CA ALA A 403 14.47 4.49 -8.52
C ALA A 403 14.78 3.82 -7.17
N ARG A 404 15.36 2.61 -7.20
CA ARG A 404 15.78 1.88 -6.00
C ARG A 404 16.85 2.63 -5.18
N ALA A 405 17.78 3.32 -5.84
CA ALA A 405 18.79 4.12 -5.16
C ALA A 405 18.16 5.30 -4.39
N VAL A 406 17.12 5.93 -4.93
CA VAL A 406 16.35 6.98 -4.25
C VAL A 406 15.64 6.40 -3.03
N VAL A 407 14.92 5.29 -3.18
CA VAL A 407 14.23 4.62 -2.06
C VAL A 407 15.21 4.33 -0.91
N ARG A 408 16.35 3.70 -1.21
CA ARG A 408 17.36 3.35 -0.20
C ARG A 408 18.01 4.58 0.44
N ARG A 409 18.41 5.57 -0.36
CA ARG A 409 19.08 6.79 0.14
C ARG A 409 18.21 7.55 1.14
N HIS A 410 16.91 7.54 0.94
CA HIS A 410 15.95 8.29 1.74
C HIS A 410 15.21 7.43 2.77
N GLY A 411 15.64 6.18 3.00
CA GLY A 411 15.03 5.30 4.01
C GLY A 411 13.56 4.95 3.73
N LEU A 412 13.15 4.93 2.45
CA LEU A 412 11.76 4.69 2.04
C LEU A 412 11.44 3.19 1.84
N GLU A 413 12.34 2.30 2.25
CA GLU A 413 12.16 0.85 2.14
C GLU A 413 10.95 0.39 2.99
N GLY A 414 10.12 -0.49 2.44
CA GLY A 414 8.89 -0.97 3.08
C GLY A 414 7.73 0.05 3.08
N THR A 415 7.90 1.24 2.51
CA THR A 415 6.82 2.22 2.30
C THR A 415 6.12 2.01 0.95
N GLN A 416 5.04 2.74 0.69
CA GLN A 416 4.34 2.72 -0.60
C GLN A 416 5.26 3.03 -1.80
N TYR A 417 6.30 3.84 -1.60
CA TYR A 417 7.21 4.20 -2.69
C TYR A 417 8.10 3.04 -3.11
N ASP A 418 8.48 2.19 -2.17
CA ASP A 418 9.20 0.94 -2.45
C ASP A 418 8.30 -0.05 -3.20
N MET A 419 6.99 -0.05 -2.88
CA MET A 419 6.00 -0.88 -3.56
C MET A 419 5.69 -0.44 -4.99
N PHE A 420 5.93 0.82 -5.35
CA PHE A 420 5.95 1.21 -6.77
C PHE A 420 7.15 0.60 -7.51
N VAL A 421 8.31 0.40 -6.87
CA VAL A 421 9.55 -0.03 -7.55
C VAL A 421 9.66 -1.55 -7.64
N ARG A 422 9.39 -2.27 -6.55
CA ARG A 422 9.69 -3.72 -6.43
C ARG A 422 9.01 -4.62 -7.47
N PRO A 423 7.69 -4.47 -7.77
CA PRO A 423 7.04 -5.29 -8.80
C PRO A 423 7.71 -5.13 -10.17
N TRP A 424 8.18 -3.93 -10.50
CA TRP A 424 8.86 -3.65 -11.77
C TRP A 424 10.30 -4.17 -11.79
N LEU A 425 10.99 -4.22 -10.66
CA LEU A 425 12.26 -4.94 -10.55
C LEU A 425 12.06 -6.45 -10.79
N ALA A 426 11.00 -7.03 -10.23
CA ALA A 426 10.65 -8.43 -10.45
C ALA A 426 10.35 -8.70 -11.93
N LEU A 427 9.50 -7.87 -12.55
CA LEU A 427 9.18 -7.97 -13.98
C LEU A 427 10.41 -7.75 -14.87
N SER A 428 11.26 -6.77 -14.57
CA SER A 428 12.50 -6.51 -15.32
C SER A 428 13.46 -7.69 -15.28
N ALA A 429 13.60 -8.34 -14.11
CA ALA A 429 14.42 -9.52 -13.95
C ALA A 429 13.80 -10.72 -14.69
N TYR A 430 12.48 -10.91 -14.58
CA TYR A 430 11.74 -11.94 -15.29
C TYR A 430 11.92 -11.87 -16.80
N VAL A 431 11.70 -10.69 -17.41
CA VAL A 431 11.85 -10.53 -18.86
C VAL A 431 13.30 -10.68 -19.34
N SER A 432 14.27 -10.51 -18.46
CA SER A 432 15.70 -10.69 -18.76
C SER A 432 16.19 -12.12 -18.49
N GLY A 433 15.31 -13.02 -18.02
CA GLY A 433 15.63 -14.41 -17.68
C GLY A 433 16.27 -14.62 -16.31
N ASP A 434 16.44 -13.58 -15.50
CA ASP A 434 16.95 -13.69 -14.12
C ASP A 434 15.80 -14.06 -13.15
N LEU A 435 15.39 -15.32 -13.21
CA LEU A 435 14.25 -15.83 -12.44
C LEU A 435 14.49 -15.81 -10.93
N GLU A 436 15.74 -15.86 -10.47
CA GLU A 436 16.08 -15.83 -9.04
C GLU A 436 15.93 -14.42 -8.45
N THR A 437 16.43 -13.40 -9.16
CA THR A 437 16.18 -12.00 -8.79
C THR A 437 14.69 -11.68 -8.89
N ALA A 438 14.00 -12.18 -9.91
CA ALA A 438 12.56 -12.01 -10.07
C ALA A 438 11.78 -12.56 -8.86
N ARG A 439 12.09 -13.81 -8.47
CA ARG A 439 11.51 -14.48 -7.28
C ARG A 439 11.77 -13.67 -6.02
N THR A 440 13.01 -13.29 -5.76
CA THR A 440 13.40 -12.55 -4.54
C THR A 440 12.67 -11.20 -4.45
N ALA A 441 12.53 -10.48 -5.56
CA ALA A 441 11.80 -9.23 -5.61
C ALA A 441 10.30 -9.44 -5.35
N ALA A 442 9.69 -10.46 -5.96
CA ALA A 442 8.27 -10.80 -5.76
C ALA A 442 7.96 -11.28 -4.32
N GLU A 443 8.83 -12.10 -3.71
CA GLU A 443 8.71 -12.47 -2.28
C GLU A 443 8.79 -11.25 -1.36
N GLY A 444 9.65 -10.28 -1.71
CA GLY A 444 9.72 -8.99 -1.02
C GLY A 444 8.41 -8.22 -1.12
N THR A 445 7.78 -8.19 -2.29
CA THR A 445 6.46 -7.58 -2.53
C THR A 445 5.39 -8.24 -1.65
N VAL A 446 5.30 -9.57 -1.63
CA VAL A 446 4.36 -10.31 -0.76
C VAL A 446 4.58 -10.00 0.71
N ARG A 447 5.85 -10.01 1.15
CA ARG A 447 6.20 -9.77 2.57
C ARG A 447 5.80 -8.37 3.02
N THR A 448 6.07 -7.34 2.22
CA THR A 448 5.69 -5.96 2.54
C THR A 448 4.18 -5.78 2.50
N GLY A 449 3.50 -6.28 1.45
CA GLY A 449 2.04 -6.22 1.32
C GLY A 449 1.34 -6.90 2.50
N ARG A 450 1.74 -8.11 2.86
CA ARG A 450 1.21 -8.85 4.03
C ARG A 450 1.50 -8.12 5.34
N GLY A 451 2.71 -7.59 5.52
CA GLY A 451 3.11 -6.86 6.72
C GLY A 451 2.33 -5.57 6.96
N GLY A 452 1.91 -4.88 5.90
CA GLY A 452 1.06 -3.68 5.95
C GLY A 452 -0.44 -3.96 5.90
N GLY A 453 -0.85 -5.19 5.56
CA GLY A 453 -2.25 -5.51 5.27
C GLY A 453 -2.76 -4.88 3.97
N ASN A 454 -1.87 -4.68 2.99
CA ASN A 454 -2.22 -4.21 1.65
C ASN A 454 -2.46 -5.42 0.73
N ARG A 455 -3.74 -5.68 0.41
CA ARG A 455 -4.17 -6.81 -0.42
C ARG A 455 -3.72 -6.68 -1.87
N TRP A 456 -3.67 -5.46 -2.41
CA TRP A 456 -3.22 -5.25 -3.79
C TRP A 456 -1.75 -5.61 -3.96
N ASP A 457 -0.90 -5.11 -3.06
CA ASP A 457 0.53 -5.42 -3.07
C ASP A 457 0.78 -6.92 -2.92
N GLN A 458 0.05 -7.55 -1.98
CA GLN A 458 0.15 -8.98 -1.79
C GLN A 458 -0.28 -9.75 -3.04
N ALA A 459 -1.43 -9.42 -3.64
CA ALA A 459 -1.93 -10.10 -4.83
C ALA A 459 -0.97 -9.96 -6.03
N VAL A 460 -0.41 -8.77 -6.26
CA VAL A 460 0.59 -8.55 -7.32
C VAL A 460 1.85 -9.39 -7.07
N GLY A 461 2.32 -9.46 -5.82
CA GLY A 461 3.46 -10.31 -5.46
C GLY A 461 3.19 -11.80 -5.72
N GLU A 462 2.02 -12.29 -5.31
CA GLU A 462 1.60 -13.69 -5.54
C GLU A 462 1.48 -13.99 -7.05
N TRP A 463 0.88 -13.09 -7.84
CA TRP A 463 0.84 -13.23 -9.30
C TRP A 463 2.24 -13.35 -9.93
N LEU A 464 3.18 -12.48 -9.53
CA LEU A 464 4.55 -12.51 -10.03
C LEU A 464 5.28 -13.81 -9.64
N LEU A 465 5.07 -14.31 -8.43
CA LEU A 465 5.60 -15.62 -8.01
C LEU A 465 5.02 -16.76 -8.83
N GLY A 466 3.73 -16.70 -9.16
CA GLY A 466 3.07 -17.63 -10.06
C GLY A 466 3.72 -17.66 -11.45
N MET A 467 3.96 -16.49 -12.04
CA MET A 467 4.66 -16.38 -13.33
C MET A 467 6.08 -16.97 -13.29
N VAL A 468 6.84 -16.66 -12.23
CA VAL A 468 8.21 -17.16 -12.05
C VAL A 468 8.21 -18.68 -11.86
N ALA A 469 7.33 -19.22 -11.01
CA ALA A 469 7.21 -20.64 -10.77
C ALA A 469 6.85 -21.42 -12.03
N ARG A 470 5.90 -20.93 -12.83
CA ARG A 470 5.54 -21.57 -14.10
C ARG A 470 6.69 -21.58 -15.10
N SER A 471 7.46 -20.48 -15.18
CA SER A 471 8.65 -20.42 -16.06
C SER A 471 9.81 -21.29 -15.57
N GLN A 472 9.72 -21.84 -14.36
CA GLN A 472 10.62 -22.86 -13.81
C GLN A 472 9.99 -24.26 -13.84
N GLU A 473 8.86 -24.45 -14.53
CA GLU A 473 8.12 -25.71 -14.63
C GLU A 473 7.64 -26.24 -13.25
N ARG A 474 7.50 -25.36 -12.25
CA ARG A 474 6.96 -25.70 -10.91
C ARG A 474 5.44 -25.47 -10.90
N HIS A 475 4.68 -26.33 -11.56
CA HIS A 475 3.24 -26.14 -11.80
C HIS A 475 2.41 -26.03 -10.49
N ASP A 476 2.69 -26.88 -9.49
CA ASP A 476 1.98 -26.85 -8.19
C ASP A 476 2.20 -25.52 -7.44
N ASP A 477 3.45 -25.04 -7.42
CA ASP A 477 3.80 -23.76 -6.81
C ASP A 477 3.16 -22.60 -7.59
N ALA A 478 3.17 -22.68 -8.92
CA ALA A 478 2.55 -21.68 -9.78
C ALA A 478 1.03 -21.58 -9.52
N ARG A 479 0.34 -22.73 -9.48
CA ARG A 479 -1.09 -22.81 -9.18
C ARG A 479 -1.40 -22.23 -7.81
N THR A 480 -0.64 -22.63 -6.78
CA THR A 480 -0.77 -22.12 -5.40
C THR A 480 -0.70 -20.59 -5.34
N HIS A 481 0.31 -20.01 -5.98
CA HIS A 481 0.51 -18.55 -5.98
C HIS A 481 -0.56 -17.82 -6.79
N LEU A 482 -0.96 -18.35 -7.95
CA LEU A 482 -1.99 -17.72 -8.78
C LEU A 482 -3.38 -17.79 -8.13
N GLU A 483 -3.73 -18.89 -7.46
CA GLU A 483 -4.96 -19.01 -6.67
C GLU A 483 -4.96 -18.04 -5.48
N ALA A 484 -3.82 -17.88 -4.80
CA ALA A 484 -3.68 -16.89 -3.73
C ALA A 484 -3.90 -15.46 -4.26
N SER A 485 -3.31 -15.11 -5.41
CA SER A 485 -3.54 -13.82 -6.07
C SER A 485 -5.02 -13.62 -6.42
N ARG A 486 -5.66 -14.63 -7.00
CA ARG A 486 -7.09 -14.60 -7.35
C ARG A 486 -7.95 -14.36 -6.11
N ALA A 487 -7.76 -15.14 -5.05
CA ALA A 487 -8.53 -15.04 -3.81
C ALA A 487 -8.40 -13.67 -3.15
N LEU A 488 -7.19 -13.08 -3.16
CA LEU A 488 -6.95 -11.74 -2.63
C LEU A 488 -7.66 -10.64 -3.45
N SER A 489 -7.98 -10.92 -4.71
CA SER A 489 -8.47 -9.94 -5.69
C SER A 489 -9.96 -10.04 -6.01
N THR A 490 -10.70 -10.95 -5.38
CA THR A 490 -12.14 -11.18 -5.67
C THR A 490 -13.04 -10.09 -5.09
N ASP A 491 -12.88 -9.73 -3.82
CA ASP A 491 -13.65 -8.65 -3.17
C ASP A 491 -12.82 -7.93 -2.07
N PRO A 492 -12.67 -6.60 -2.13
CA PRO A 492 -13.00 -5.74 -3.28
C PRO A 492 -12.27 -6.25 -4.53
N ARG A 493 -12.93 -6.12 -5.69
CA ARG A 493 -12.39 -6.59 -6.95
C ARG A 493 -11.14 -5.77 -7.26
N LEU A 494 -10.00 -6.44 -7.47
CA LEU A 494 -8.74 -5.81 -7.87
C LEU A 494 -8.41 -6.28 -9.30
N PRO A 495 -8.91 -5.59 -10.35
CA PRO A 495 -9.00 -6.18 -11.68
C PRO A 495 -7.66 -6.53 -12.31
N HIS A 496 -6.61 -5.75 -12.06
CA HIS A 496 -5.28 -6.04 -12.60
C HIS A 496 -4.73 -7.39 -12.09
N PRO A 497 -4.44 -7.58 -10.78
CA PRO A 497 -3.95 -8.87 -10.30
C PRO A 497 -4.97 -10.01 -10.48
N LEU A 498 -6.28 -9.74 -10.44
CA LEU A 498 -7.31 -10.74 -10.74
C LEU A 498 -7.18 -11.27 -12.17
N GLY A 499 -7.28 -10.41 -13.17
CA GLY A 499 -7.23 -10.80 -14.57
C GLY A 499 -5.89 -11.43 -14.96
N ARG A 500 -4.79 -10.94 -14.38
CA ARG A 500 -3.45 -11.51 -14.59
C ARG A 500 -3.28 -12.89 -13.97
N SER A 501 -3.87 -13.13 -12.80
CA SER A 501 -3.89 -14.47 -12.19
C SER A 501 -4.78 -15.45 -12.95
N LEU A 502 -5.95 -15.00 -13.44
CA LEU A 502 -6.83 -15.79 -14.30
C LEU A 502 -6.14 -16.20 -15.61
N LEU A 503 -5.41 -15.28 -16.26
CA LEU A 503 -4.54 -15.61 -17.39
C LEU A 503 -3.55 -16.71 -17.00
N GLY A 504 -2.80 -16.52 -15.92
CA GLY A 504 -1.81 -17.52 -15.50
C GLY A 504 -2.39 -18.90 -15.19
N LEU A 505 -3.59 -18.97 -14.60
CA LEU A 505 -4.29 -20.22 -14.34
C LEU A 505 -4.82 -20.85 -15.63
N ALA A 506 -5.30 -20.05 -16.59
CA ALA A 506 -5.74 -20.55 -17.89
C ALA A 506 -4.57 -21.18 -18.66
N GLU A 507 -3.38 -20.58 -18.55
CA GLU A 507 -2.15 -21.10 -19.16
C GLU A 507 -1.72 -22.43 -18.53
N LEU A 508 -1.76 -22.54 -17.20
CA LEU A 508 -1.51 -23.81 -16.51
C LEU A 508 -2.53 -24.90 -16.88
N ALA A 509 -3.82 -24.55 -16.90
CA ALA A 509 -4.87 -25.48 -17.30
C ALA A 509 -4.70 -25.96 -18.75
N LEU A 510 -4.20 -25.12 -19.67
CA LEU A 510 -3.82 -25.55 -21.02
C LEU A 510 -2.64 -26.53 -21.01
N GLU A 511 -1.60 -26.22 -20.25
CA GLU A 511 -0.40 -27.06 -20.10
C GLU A 511 -0.73 -28.44 -19.50
N ASP A 512 -1.70 -28.47 -18.57
CA ASP A 512 -2.20 -29.69 -17.92
C ASP A 512 -3.28 -30.44 -18.75
N GLY A 513 -3.73 -29.86 -19.88
CA GLY A 513 -4.75 -30.46 -20.77
C GLY A 513 -6.20 -30.26 -20.32
N GLU A 514 -6.44 -29.41 -19.33
CA GLU A 514 -7.75 -29.05 -18.74
C GLU A 514 -8.51 -28.00 -19.59
N ILE A 515 -8.82 -28.34 -20.84
CA ILE A 515 -9.36 -27.39 -21.86
C ILE A 515 -10.65 -26.65 -21.41
N ASP A 516 -11.51 -27.29 -20.62
CA ASP A 516 -12.72 -26.66 -20.10
C ASP A 516 -12.43 -25.55 -19.10
N GLU A 517 -11.51 -25.82 -18.17
CA GLU A 517 -11.12 -24.88 -17.14
C GLU A 517 -10.34 -23.73 -17.75
N ALA A 518 -9.37 -24.03 -18.61
CA ALA A 518 -8.63 -23.03 -19.35
C ALA A 518 -9.54 -22.07 -20.14
N TRP A 519 -10.58 -22.60 -20.78
CA TRP A 519 -11.54 -21.77 -21.52
C TRP A 519 -12.30 -20.81 -20.60
N GLU A 520 -12.83 -21.27 -19.47
CA GLU A 520 -13.57 -20.40 -18.53
C GLU A 520 -12.65 -19.32 -17.95
N LEU A 521 -11.47 -19.72 -17.48
CA LEU A 521 -10.47 -18.82 -16.90
C LEU A 521 -9.99 -17.76 -17.90
N ALA A 522 -9.71 -18.15 -19.15
CA ALA A 522 -9.28 -17.22 -20.19
C ALA A 522 -10.37 -16.19 -20.52
N HIS A 523 -11.63 -16.61 -20.64
CA HIS A 523 -12.72 -15.68 -20.96
C HIS A 523 -13.09 -14.79 -19.77
N GLU A 524 -13.06 -15.30 -18.53
CA GLU A 524 -13.21 -14.48 -17.32
C GLU A 524 -12.07 -13.46 -17.21
N GLY A 525 -10.82 -13.89 -17.43
CA GLY A 525 -9.64 -13.01 -17.43
C GLY A 525 -9.72 -11.93 -18.51
N LEU A 526 -10.20 -12.27 -19.72
CA LEU A 526 -10.39 -11.32 -20.82
C LEU A 526 -11.39 -10.23 -20.43
N GLU A 527 -12.54 -10.63 -19.88
CA GLU A 527 -13.58 -9.71 -19.43
C GLU A 527 -13.06 -8.77 -18.33
N VAL A 528 -12.33 -9.32 -17.35
CA VAL A 528 -11.75 -8.51 -16.26
C VAL A 528 -10.74 -7.48 -16.75
N LEU A 529 -9.83 -7.87 -17.65
CA LEU A 529 -8.74 -7.00 -18.11
C LEU A 529 -9.23 -5.95 -19.12
N ASP A 530 -10.18 -6.34 -19.99
CA ASP A 530 -10.80 -5.42 -20.96
C ASP A 530 -11.60 -4.32 -20.25
N ASP A 531 -12.50 -4.69 -19.32
CA ASP A 531 -13.31 -3.73 -18.57
C ASP A 531 -12.44 -2.76 -17.75
N TYR A 532 -11.30 -3.24 -17.23
CA TYR A 532 -10.35 -2.44 -16.47
C TYR A 532 -9.47 -1.52 -17.35
N GLY A 533 -9.24 -1.91 -18.61
CA GLY A 533 -8.37 -1.20 -19.55
C GLY A 533 -6.90 -1.65 -19.55
N ASP A 534 -6.59 -2.85 -19.02
CA ASP A 534 -5.28 -3.49 -19.15
C ASP A 534 -5.16 -4.17 -20.52
N ARG A 535 -4.84 -3.35 -21.53
CA ARG A 535 -4.71 -3.77 -22.93
C ARG A 535 -3.54 -4.73 -23.16
N VAL A 536 -2.47 -4.59 -22.38
CA VAL A 536 -1.33 -5.52 -22.43
C VAL A 536 -1.76 -6.92 -21.98
N GLY A 537 -2.54 -6.99 -20.90
CA GLY A 537 -3.09 -8.24 -20.39
C GLY A 537 -4.12 -8.84 -21.34
N ALA A 538 -5.03 -8.02 -21.88
CA ALA A 538 -6.03 -8.47 -22.85
C ALA A 538 -5.39 -9.10 -24.09
N ALA A 539 -4.35 -8.48 -24.67
CA ALA A 539 -3.62 -9.04 -25.80
C ALA A 539 -3.00 -10.42 -25.46
N ALA A 540 -2.41 -10.56 -24.28
CA ALA A 540 -1.87 -11.85 -23.82
C ALA A 540 -2.96 -12.93 -23.65
N VAL A 541 -4.15 -12.55 -23.16
CA VAL A 541 -5.29 -13.48 -23.07
C VAL A 541 -5.81 -13.89 -24.44
N LEU A 542 -5.83 -12.99 -25.44
CA LEU A 542 -6.19 -13.36 -26.81
C LEU A 542 -5.24 -14.43 -27.38
N GLU A 543 -3.96 -14.38 -27.04
CA GLU A 543 -2.99 -15.42 -27.43
C GLU A 543 -3.24 -16.75 -26.71
N ALA A 544 -3.64 -16.74 -25.44
CA ALA A 544 -4.07 -17.95 -24.73
C ALA A 544 -5.37 -18.53 -25.32
N ILE A 545 -6.33 -17.69 -25.72
CA ILE A 545 -7.55 -18.12 -26.42
C ILE A 545 -7.22 -18.66 -27.81
N ALA A 546 -6.20 -18.13 -28.49
CA ALA A 546 -5.73 -18.66 -29.77
C ALA A 546 -5.10 -20.06 -29.62
N ASP A 547 -4.40 -20.31 -28.51
CA ASP A 547 -3.89 -21.65 -28.16
C ASP A 547 -5.03 -22.63 -27.88
N LEU A 548 -6.01 -22.22 -27.07
CA LEU A 548 -7.27 -22.95 -26.87
C LEU A 548 -7.98 -23.27 -28.21
N ALA A 549 -8.03 -22.32 -29.13
CA ALA A 549 -8.65 -22.52 -30.43
C ALA A 549 -7.92 -23.61 -31.24
N VAL A 550 -6.59 -23.70 -31.17
CA VAL A 550 -5.85 -24.82 -31.77
C VAL A 550 -6.23 -26.15 -31.11
N ALA A 551 -6.24 -26.20 -29.77
CA ALA A 551 -6.61 -27.41 -29.02
C ALA A 551 -8.06 -27.88 -29.31
N LEU A 552 -8.95 -26.94 -29.65
CA LEU A 552 -10.35 -27.20 -30.01
C LEU A 552 -10.56 -27.50 -31.50
N GLY A 553 -9.52 -27.47 -32.34
CA GLY A 553 -9.65 -27.69 -33.78
C GLY A 553 -10.24 -26.49 -34.54
N GLU A 554 -10.06 -25.28 -34.03
CA GLU A 554 -10.48 -24.00 -34.63
C GLU A 554 -9.26 -23.17 -35.13
N PRO A 555 -8.39 -23.71 -36.02
CA PRO A 555 -7.13 -23.06 -36.37
C PRO A 555 -7.31 -21.72 -37.11
N GLU A 556 -8.36 -21.54 -37.89
CA GLU A 556 -8.67 -20.23 -38.51
C GLU A 556 -8.93 -19.13 -37.48
N ARG A 557 -9.66 -19.47 -36.40
CA ARG A 557 -9.94 -18.55 -35.29
C ARG A 557 -8.64 -18.20 -34.57
N SER A 558 -7.78 -19.19 -34.34
CA SER A 558 -6.45 -18.98 -33.78
C SER A 558 -5.65 -17.97 -34.61
N LEU A 559 -5.56 -18.17 -35.93
CA LEU A 559 -4.83 -17.27 -36.83
C LEU A 559 -5.34 -15.83 -36.78
N ARG A 560 -6.66 -15.62 -36.76
CA ARG A 560 -7.27 -14.28 -36.66
C ARG A 560 -6.89 -13.60 -35.34
N LEU A 561 -6.95 -14.32 -34.22
CA LEU A 561 -6.61 -13.79 -32.89
C LEU A 561 -5.11 -13.46 -32.76
N LEU A 562 -4.24 -14.35 -33.24
CA LEU A 562 -2.78 -14.12 -33.22
C LEU A 562 -2.39 -12.92 -34.10
N ALA A 563 -2.99 -12.77 -35.28
CA ALA A 563 -2.74 -11.62 -36.14
C ALA A 563 -3.18 -10.30 -35.50
N ALA A 564 -4.34 -10.28 -34.83
CA ALA A 564 -4.80 -9.11 -34.09
C ALA A 564 -3.87 -8.76 -32.92
N SER A 565 -3.40 -9.76 -32.16
CA SER A 565 -2.38 -9.54 -31.12
C SER A 565 -1.06 -9.02 -31.71
N GLN A 566 -0.61 -9.58 -32.84
CA GLN A 566 0.59 -9.12 -33.54
C GLN A 566 0.50 -7.65 -33.96
N ARG A 567 -0.67 -7.22 -34.44
CA ARG A 567 -0.93 -5.81 -34.72
C ARG A 567 -0.80 -4.96 -33.46
N PHE A 568 -1.42 -5.36 -32.35
CA PHE A 568 -1.29 -4.62 -31.08
C PHE A 568 0.17 -4.40 -30.68
N HIS A 569 0.99 -5.45 -30.73
CA HIS A 569 2.42 -5.36 -30.41
C HIS A 569 3.18 -4.45 -31.39
N THR A 570 2.85 -4.52 -32.69
CA THR A 570 3.47 -3.68 -33.73
C THR A 570 3.10 -2.20 -33.56
N ASP A 571 1.81 -1.90 -33.35
CA ASP A 571 1.28 -0.53 -33.24
C ASP A 571 1.76 0.17 -31.96
N THR A 572 1.91 -0.57 -30.85
CA THR A 572 2.30 0.00 -29.55
C THR A 572 3.80 -0.07 -29.27
N GLY A 573 4.54 -0.93 -29.98
CA GLY A 573 5.94 -1.25 -29.69
C GLY A 573 6.14 -2.00 -28.37
N ILE A 574 5.08 -2.55 -27.79
CA ILE A 574 5.16 -3.37 -26.57
C ILE A 574 5.65 -4.76 -26.98
N ALA A 575 6.70 -5.24 -26.32
CA ALA A 575 7.24 -6.58 -26.49
C ALA A 575 6.36 -7.62 -25.78
N ARG A 576 6.38 -8.84 -26.31
CA ARG A 576 5.85 -10.01 -25.59
C ARG A 576 6.77 -10.39 -24.46
N PHE A 577 6.21 -10.92 -23.37
CA PHE A 577 7.04 -11.57 -22.36
C PHE A 577 7.65 -12.86 -22.92
N PRO A 578 8.81 -13.33 -22.42
CA PRO A 578 9.51 -14.48 -22.99
C PRO A 578 8.63 -15.73 -23.16
N SER A 579 7.89 -16.10 -22.12
CA SER A 579 6.96 -17.25 -22.15
C SER A 579 5.84 -17.11 -23.19
N GLN A 580 5.42 -15.87 -23.48
CA GLN A 580 4.38 -15.57 -24.46
C GLN A 580 4.93 -15.61 -25.89
N ALA A 581 6.17 -15.14 -26.10
CA ALA A 581 6.81 -15.17 -27.41
C ALA A 581 6.97 -16.61 -27.92
N ASP A 582 7.47 -17.50 -27.08
CA ASP A 582 7.66 -18.91 -27.44
C ASP A 582 6.32 -19.60 -27.75
N ARG A 583 5.26 -19.29 -26.97
CA ARG A 583 3.92 -19.80 -27.25
C ARG A 583 3.38 -19.25 -28.57
N PHE A 584 3.49 -17.94 -28.80
CA PHE A 584 2.96 -17.29 -30.00
C PHE A 584 3.46 -17.96 -31.28
N ASP A 585 4.77 -18.19 -31.38
CA ASP A 585 5.36 -18.85 -32.55
C ASP A 585 4.87 -20.29 -32.71
N ARG A 586 4.87 -21.09 -31.63
CA ARG A 586 4.36 -22.47 -31.67
C ARG A 586 2.90 -22.57 -32.10
N VAL A 587 2.03 -21.74 -31.51
CA VAL A 587 0.59 -21.75 -31.80
C VAL A 587 0.32 -21.27 -33.23
N ARG A 588 1.01 -20.21 -33.68
CA ARG A 588 0.92 -19.72 -35.06
C ARG A 588 1.28 -20.82 -36.05
N ASP A 589 2.42 -21.47 -35.85
CA ASP A 589 2.93 -22.45 -36.80
C ASP A 589 2.04 -23.70 -36.82
N THR A 590 1.52 -24.12 -35.66
CA THR A 590 0.54 -25.22 -35.56
C THR A 590 -0.77 -24.88 -36.26
N ALA A 591 -1.32 -23.69 -36.04
CA ALA A 591 -2.57 -23.25 -36.68
C ALA A 591 -2.40 -23.12 -38.21
N ARG A 592 -1.27 -22.58 -38.69
CA ARG A 592 -0.97 -22.47 -40.12
C ARG A 592 -0.82 -23.84 -40.78
N ALA A 593 -0.24 -24.82 -40.11
CA ALA A 593 -0.09 -26.17 -40.65
C ALA A 593 -1.43 -26.92 -40.78
N ALA A 594 -2.46 -26.50 -40.04
CA ALA A 594 -3.79 -27.12 -40.01
C ALA A 594 -4.80 -26.50 -41.01
N VAL A 595 -4.41 -25.46 -41.76
CA VAL A 595 -5.28 -24.73 -42.70
C VAL A 595 -4.60 -24.63 -44.06
N ASP A 596 -5.38 -24.69 -45.15
CA ASP A 596 -4.84 -24.51 -46.50
C ASP A 596 -4.15 -23.12 -46.63
N PRO A 597 -2.97 -23.01 -47.29
CA PRO A 597 -2.18 -21.78 -47.28
C PRO A 597 -2.90 -20.48 -47.70
N PRO A 598 -3.79 -20.47 -48.72
CA PRO A 598 -4.56 -19.28 -49.07
C PRO A 598 -5.52 -18.85 -47.96
N ASP A 599 -6.21 -19.81 -47.33
CA ASP A 599 -7.17 -19.54 -46.25
C ASP A 599 -6.44 -19.11 -44.97
N ALA A 600 -5.27 -19.68 -44.69
CA ALA A 600 -4.42 -19.25 -43.60
C ALA A 600 -3.95 -17.79 -43.78
N THR A 601 -3.63 -17.40 -45.02
CA THR A 601 -3.26 -16.03 -45.36
C THR A 601 -4.44 -15.08 -45.19
N ALA A 602 -5.62 -15.45 -45.72
CA ALA A 602 -6.84 -14.65 -45.58
C ALA A 602 -7.26 -14.47 -44.12
N CYS A 603 -7.15 -15.52 -43.29
CA CYS A 603 -7.43 -15.44 -41.86
C CYS A 603 -6.45 -14.50 -41.14
N TRP A 604 -5.17 -14.56 -41.49
CA TRP A 604 -4.15 -13.69 -40.93
C TRP A 604 -4.38 -12.21 -41.31
N GLU A 605 -4.66 -11.93 -42.58
CA GLU A 605 -4.98 -10.58 -43.05
C GLU A 605 -6.23 -10.02 -42.38
N ALA A 606 -7.33 -10.80 -42.34
CA ALA A 606 -8.56 -10.41 -41.68
C ALA A 606 -8.36 -10.14 -40.18
N GLY A 607 -7.54 -10.95 -39.49
CA GLY A 607 -7.16 -10.70 -38.10
C GLY A 607 -6.31 -9.45 -37.92
N GLY A 608 -5.40 -9.17 -38.85
CA GLY A 608 -4.58 -7.96 -38.86
C GLY A 608 -5.39 -6.67 -39.03
N GLU A 609 -6.58 -6.74 -39.60
CA GLU A 609 -7.50 -5.59 -39.70
C GLU A 609 -8.23 -5.27 -38.39
N LEU A 610 -8.32 -6.23 -37.45
CA LEU A 610 -9.01 -6.04 -36.18
C LEU A 610 -8.20 -5.13 -35.26
N SER A 611 -8.85 -4.12 -34.68
CA SER A 611 -8.30 -3.43 -33.51
C SER A 611 -8.30 -4.40 -32.31
N LEU A 612 -7.55 -4.07 -31.24
CA LEU A 612 -7.60 -4.88 -30.02
C LEU A 612 -9.04 -5.02 -29.49
N ALA A 613 -9.81 -3.93 -29.48
CA ALA A 613 -11.20 -3.94 -29.02
C ALA A 613 -12.09 -4.85 -29.90
N ASP A 614 -11.91 -4.81 -31.23
CA ASP A 614 -12.66 -5.67 -32.15
C ASP A 614 -12.26 -7.15 -31.99
N ALA A 615 -10.99 -7.43 -31.70
CA ALA A 615 -10.49 -8.76 -31.43
C ALA A 615 -11.01 -9.32 -30.10
N VAL A 616 -11.11 -8.48 -29.06
CA VAL A 616 -11.78 -8.84 -27.80
C VAL A 616 -13.25 -9.15 -28.05
N ALA A 617 -13.97 -8.29 -28.78
CA ALA A 617 -15.37 -8.53 -29.13
C ALA A 617 -15.53 -9.81 -29.97
N TYR A 618 -14.60 -10.09 -30.89
CA TYR A 618 -14.56 -11.33 -31.67
C TYR A 618 -14.36 -12.55 -30.78
N ALA A 619 -13.41 -12.53 -29.84
CA ALA A 619 -13.19 -13.61 -28.89
C ALA A 619 -14.42 -13.86 -28.00
N ARG A 620 -15.05 -12.78 -27.48
CA ARG A 620 -16.25 -12.84 -26.62
C ARG A 620 -17.48 -13.38 -27.35
N ARG A 621 -17.66 -13.09 -28.64
CA ARG A 621 -18.77 -13.67 -29.43
C ARG A 621 -18.69 -15.19 -29.51
N GLY A 622 -17.47 -15.73 -29.59
CA GLY A 622 -17.25 -17.18 -29.53
C GLY A 622 -17.46 -17.81 -28.15
N ARG A 623 -17.80 -17.03 -27.10
CA ARG A 623 -18.22 -17.54 -25.79
C ARG A 623 -19.62 -18.19 -25.84
N GLY A 624 -20.46 -17.78 -26.80
CA GLY A 624 -21.89 -18.07 -26.82
C GLY A 624 -22.33 -19.47 -27.25
N GLU A 625 -21.43 -20.34 -27.72
CA GLU A 625 -21.82 -21.61 -28.36
C GLU A 625 -20.92 -22.80 -28.00
N ARG A 626 -20.44 -22.91 -26.75
CA ARG A 626 -19.91 -24.21 -26.32
C ARG A 626 -21.09 -25.13 -25.97
N GLN A 627 -21.60 -25.87 -26.96
CA GLN A 627 -22.38 -27.07 -26.65
C GLN A 627 -21.44 -28.01 -25.91
N ARG A 628 -21.52 -28.04 -24.57
CA ARG A 628 -20.93 -29.12 -23.78
C ARG A 628 -21.30 -30.43 -24.47
N PRO A 629 -20.34 -31.35 -24.74
CA PRO A 629 -20.67 -32.66 -25.25
C PRO A 629 -21.81 -33.24 -24.42
N GLN A 630 -22.84 -33.84 -25.02
CA GLN A 630 -23.96 -34.37 -24.25
C GLN A 630 -23.58 -35.65 -23.48
N ILE A 631 -22.46 -36.27 -23.85
CA ILE A 631 -21.99 -37.59 -23.39
C ILE A 631 -20.45 -37.53 -23.26
N GLY A 632 -19.87 -38.39 -22.41
CA GLY A 632 -18.45 -38.50 -22.13
C GLY A 632 -18.02 -37.71 -20.90
N TRP A 633 -16.79 -37.93 -20.42
CA TRP A 633 -16.29 -37.29 -19.18
C TRP A 633 -16.19 -35.76 -19.29
N ALA A 634 -15.99 -35.23 -20.49
CA ALA A 634 -16.03 -33.80 -20.80
C ALA A 634 -17.45 -33.19 -20.72
N SER A 635 -18.51 -34.00 -20.61
CA SER A 635 -19.90 -33.54 -20.45
C SER A 635 -20.28 -33.18 -19.01
N LEU A 636 -19.41 -33.51 -18.04
CA LEU A 636 -19.67 -33.30 -16.62
C LEU A 636 -19.49 -31.83 -16.25
N THR A 637 -20.44 -31.28 -15.50
CA THR A 637 -20.33 -29.94 -14.90
C THR A 637 -19.32 -29.92 -13.74
N PRO A 638 -18.80 -28.76 -13.30
CA PRO A 638 -17.84 -28.70 -12.19
C PRO A 638 -18.38 -29.35 -10.90
N VAL A 639 -19.66 -29.10 -10.58
CA VAL A 639 -20.35 -29.73 -9.45
C VAL A 639 -20.47 -31.24 -9.62
N GLU A 640 -20.68 -31.73 -10.84
CA GLU A 640 -20.71 -33.17 -11.13
C GLU A 640 -19.32 -33.81 -11.01
N ARG A 641 -18.24 -33.10 -11.36
CA ARG A 641 -16.85 -33.57 -11.15
C ARG A 641 -16.51 -33.65 -9.65
N ASP A 642 -16.90 -32.66 -8.86
CA ASP A 642 -16.73 -32.71 -7.40
C ASP A 642 -17.49 -33.88 -6.77
N VAL A 643 -18.73 -34.13 -7.24
CA VAL A 643 -19.49 -35.32 -6.82
C VAL A 643 -18.77 -36.60 -7.21
N VAL A 644 -18.24 -36.71 -8.42
CA VAL A 644 -17.49 -37.88 -8.92
C VAL A 644 -16.22 -38.15 -8.10
N ARG A 645 -15.44 -37.10 -7.81
CA ARG A 645 -14.22 -37.18 -6.99
C ARG A 645 -14.53 -37.72 -5.59
N LEU A 646 -15.55 -37.15 -4.94
CA LEU A 646 -15.98 -37.62 -3.61
C LEU A 646 -16.58 -39.04 -3.66
N VAL A 647 -17.12 -39.48 -4.80
CA VAL A 647 -17.50 -40.89 -4.98
C VAL A 647 -16.28 -41.81 -4.98
N ALA A 648 -15.23 -41.42 -5.69
CA ALA A 648 -13.98 -42.17 -5.79
C ALA A 648 -13.23 -42.24 -4.45
N GLU A 649 -13.32 -41.18 -3.64
CA GLU A 649 -12.81 -41.15 -2.26
C GLU A 649 -13.63 -42.01 -1.26
N GLY A 650 -14.78 -42.55 -1.69
CA GLY A 650 -15.61 -43.45 -0.90
C GLY A 650 -16.75 -42.80 -0.11
N HIS A 651 -17.02 -41.50 -0.27
CA HIS A 651 -18.02 -40.77 0.52
C HIS A 651 -19.46 -41.09 0.15
N THR A 652 -20.30 -41.43 1.12
CA THR A 652 -21.74 -41.64 0.93
C THR A 652 -22.45 -40.38 0.41
N ASN A 653 -23.64 -40.53 -0.20
CA ASN A 653 -24.40 -39.39 -0.71
C ASN A 653 -24.75 -38.35 0.38
N ALA A 654 -24.83 -38.77 1.65
CA ALA A 654 -25.03 -37.87 2.78
C ALA A 654 -23.79 -37.02 3.07
N GLU A 655 -22.61 -37.64 3.07
CA GLU A 655 -21.31 -36.97 3.28
C GLU A 655 -20.96 -36.03 2.10
N ILE A 656 -21.25 -36.45 0.87
CA ILE A 656 -21.11 -35.60 -0.32
C ILE A 656 -22.01 -34.37 -0.21
N GLY A 657 -23.29 -34.56 0.17
CA GLY A 657 -24.22 -33.45 0.34
C GLY A 657 -23.77 -32.46 1.43
N GLN A 658 -23.20 -32.97 2.52
CA GLN A 658 -22.65 -32.14 3.58
C GLN A 658 -21.41 -31.35 3.13
N ARG A 659 -20.49 -31.96 2.38
CA ARG A 659 -19.26 -31.31 1.89
C ARG A 659 -19.51 -30.27 0.81
N LEU A 660 -20.46 -30.54 -0.09
CA LEU A 660 -20.81 -29.65 -1.18
C LEU A 660 -21.95 -28.67 -0.83
N PHE A 661 -22.43 -28.69 0.41
CA PHE A 661 -23.56 -27.88 0.88
C PHE A 661 -24.83 -28.01 0.01
N ILE A 662 -25.12 -29.23 -0.47
CA ILE A 662 -26.30 -29.56 -1.28
C ILE A 662 -27.11 -30.71 -0.68
N SER A 663 -28.41 -30.79 -1.01
CA SER A 663 -29.27 -31.85 -0.48
C SER A 663 -28.85 -33.25 -0.97
N VAL A 664 -29.10 -34.28 -0.17
CA VAL A 664 -28.85 -35.69 -0.57
C VAL A 664 -29.61 -36.07 -1.85
N ASN A 665 -30.79 -35.49 -2.09
CA ASN A 665 -31.55 -35.69 -3.32
C ASN A 665 -30.88 -35.00 -4.53
N THR A 666 -30.23 -33.86 -4.32
CA THR A 666 -29.42 -33.17 -5.35
C THR A 666 -28.22 -34.02 -5.74
N VAL A 667 -27.52 -34.62 -4.76
CA VAL A 667 -26.41 -35.57 -5.02
C VAL A 667 -26.89 -36.78 -5.83
N LYS A 668 -28.02 -37.38 -5.46
CA LYS A 668 -28.62 -38.50 -6.22
C LYS A 668 -28.91 -38.11 -7.67
N LYS A 669 -29.47 -36.91 -7.90
CA LYS A 669 -29.78 -36.39 -9.22
C LYS A 669 -28.52 -36.17 -10.06
N HIS A 670 -27.46 -35.59 -9.47
CA HIS A 670 -26.16 -35.46 -10.13
C HIS A 670 -25.57 -36.82 -10.50
N LEU A 671 -25.61 -37.81 -9.59
CA LEU A 671 -25.12 -39.16 -9.88
C LEU A 671 -25.89 -39.84 -11.02
N THR A 672 -27.23 -39.69 -11.07
CA THR A 672 -28.02 -40.23 -12.18
C THR A 672 -27.61 -39.61 -13.53
N HIS A 673 -27.38 -38.29 -13.57
CA HIS A 673 -26.91 -37.62 -14.78
C HIS A 673 -25.48 -38.03 -15.15
N VAL A 674 -24.59 -38.13 -14.16
CA VAL A 674 -23.21 -38.59 -14.34
C VAL A 674 -23.20 -39.99 -14.94
N TYR A 675 -23.95 -40.94 -14.37
CA TYR A 675 -24.00 -42.33 -14.86
C TYR A 675 -24.42 -42.41 -16.33
N ALA A 676 -25.49 -41.68 -16.67
CA ALA A 676 -25.99 -41.63 -18.04
C ALA A 676 -25.03 -40.94 -19.02
N ARG A 677 -24.23 -39.99 -18.53
CA ARG A 677 -23.30 -39.21 -19.35
C ARG A 677 -21.96 -39.90 -19.57
N VAL A 678 -21.42 -40.59 -18.57
CA VAL A 678 -20.11 -41.25 -18.67
C VAL A 678 -20.20 -42.75 -18.98
N ASP A 679 -21.42 -43.26 -19.20
CA ASP A 679 -21.72 -44.65 -19.54
C ASP A 679 -21.18 -45.65 -18.49
N VAL A 680 -21.68 -45.50 -17.26
CA VAL A 680 -21.37 -46.40 -16.12
C VAL A 680 -22.63 -46.91 -15.47
N ASP A 681 -22.61 -48.17 -15.06
CA ASP A 681 -23.80 -48.87 -14.55
C ASP A 681 -24.10 -48.58 -13.07
N GLY A 682 -23.19 -47.88 -12.38
CA GLY A 682 -23.44 -47.42 -11.02
C GLY A 682 -22.20 -46.99 -10.27
N ARG A 683 -22.37 -46.76 -8.97
CA ARG A 683 -21.38 -46.11 -8.10
C ARG A 683 -20.02 -46.82 -8.04
N ALA A 684 -20.03 -48.15 -8.00
CA ALA A 684 -18.80 -48.95 -7.94
C ALA A 684 -18.05 -48.93 -9.27
N ASP A 685 -18.78 -48.93 -10.38
CA ASP A 685 -18.21 -48.83 -11.73
C ASP A 685 -17.67 -47.41 -12.00
N LEU A 686 -18.40 -46.38 -11.55
CA LEU A 686 -17.91 -45.00 -11.56
C LEU A 686 -16.59 -44.86 -10.80
N ALA A 687 -16.51 -45.35 -9.56
CA ALA A 687 -15.27 -45.29 -8.76
C ALA A 687 -14.12 -46.08 -9.42
N ALA A 688 -14.40 -47.23 -10.02
CA ALA A 688 -13.41 -48.04 -10.73
C ALA A 688 -12.91 -47.36 -12.02
N GLN A 689 -13.77 -46.65 -12.76
CA GLN A 689 -13.36 -45.88 -13.94
C GLN A 689 -12.56 -44.63 -13.58
N VAL A 690 -12.89 -43.93 -12.49
CA VAL A 690 -12.08 -42.80 -11.98
C VAL A 690 -10.69 -43.28 -11.61
N ALA A 691 -10.57 -44.39 -10.87
CA ALA A 691 -9.29 -44.96 -10.45
C ALA A 691 -8.39 -45.44 -11.62
N ARG A 692 -8.96 -45.67 -12.82
CA ARG A 692 -8.18 -46.01 -14.03
C ARG A 692 -7.74 -44.78 -14.82
N ARG A 693 -8.30 -43.61 -14.53
CA ARG A 693 -8.10 -42.37 -15.29
C ARG A 693 -7.19 -41.36 -14.58
N ASP A 694 -6.75 -41.64 -13.35
CA ASP A 694 -6.02 -40.69 -12.47
C ASP A 694 -6.68 -39.29 -12.45
N LEU A 695 -8.02 -39.29 -12.32
CA LEU A 695 -8.85 -38.07 -12.18
C LEU A 695 -9.06 -37.67 -10.73
#